data_AF-L8WX65-F1
#
_entry.id   AF-L8WX65-F1
#
_cell.length_a   1.000
_cell.length_b   1.000
_cell.length_c   1.000
_cell.angle_alpha   90.00
_cell.angle_beta   90.00
_cell.angle_gamma   90.00
#
_symmetry.space_group_name_H-M   'P 1'
#
loop_
_entity.id
_entity.type
_entity.pdbx_description
1 polymer ?
#
loop_
_entity_poly.entity_id
_entity_poly.type
_entity_poly.pdbx_seq_one_letter_code
_entity_poly.pdbx_strand_id
1 'polypeptide(L)'
;MRDVRNPLLFECAWEVANKVGGIYTVIKTKVPVTVAEYGDRYTLIGPLSYKSAPMEVEPQEPKDPTVASTLQAMRDRGIKCLYGRWLIEGAPQVLLFDTGSAYGRLDEWKGDLWNLAGIPSPPGDHETNEAIIFGYLVAWFLGEYVSRNQKASVVAHFHEWQVGVTIPLCRKRHIDVTTVFTTHATLLGRYLCAGSVDFYNNLQYFDVDHEAGKRGIYHRYCIERAAAHCADVFTTVSHITAYESEHLLKRKPGKHHRTFAALHEFQNMHARSKAKIDDFVRGHFYGHFDFDVENTLYVSMFTAGRYEYRNKGVDMFIESLARLNYRLQESKSNVSTLLSFLKEYERDINIRAQMTVVAFIIMPASTHSYTIEALKGQAVTKQLRDTITEIQNRIGNRLFEHAAEELPKFEDLLSDQDKVALKRRMFALKRNSLPPVVTHNMSDDGADPILMHIRRCQLFNRSSDRVKIVFHPDFLNSNNPILGLDYEEFVRGCHMGVFPSYYEPWGYTPAECTVMGIPSITTNLSGFGSFMQDLIEKPEDEGIYIVDRRMQSIEDSVQQLSEQMLVFCNKTRRQRINQRNRVERLSPLLDWKNLGVEYSKARQLALRRAYPDAFGDEDDVDDFAGGTNKMPFSVPGSPRFRHGAMTPGDIGTLTEEMQGLHTSDYKGQVWPGMRPEDEEDSYPFPLVLKVRSRAGSVMSGASTPGGGMSRTLSEGDLQRADEALSHHRPNVSYARPSKMDDVSLGPFHILCPRDYNPTESMVQIATVQFNRGLPNSGRGYAKARKGCGDEHTPTFGVRQLFQTNAPRALPSWENNAPSGDECSNG
;
A
#
# COMPACT_ATOMS: atom_id res chain seq x y z
N MET A 1 3.44 12.59 -46.90
CA MET A 1 4.09 11.66 -45.95
C MET A 1 4.34 12.43 -44.67
N ARG A 2 3.96 11.91 -43.51
CA ARG A 2 4.19 12.55 -42.21
C ARG A 2 5.58 12.18 -41.67
N ASP A 3 6.16 13.02 -40.81
CA ASP A 3 7.34 12.65 -40.05
C ASP A 3 6.96 11.64 -38.94
N VAL A 4 7.46 10.42 -39.09
CA VAL A 4 7.27 9.30 -38.15
C VAL A 4 8.39 9.24 -37.09
N ARG A 5 9.50 9.96 -37.28
CA ARG A 5 10.62 10.03 -36.33
C ARG A 5 10.35 11.02 -35.19
N ASN A 6 9.60 12.09 -35.48
CA ASN A 6 9.17 13.09 -34.48
C ASN A 6 7.65 13.09 -34.26
N PRO A 7 7.05 12.03 -33.70
CA PRO A 7 5.62 12.01 -33.39
C PRO A 7 5.25 13.04 -32.32
N LEU A 8 4.00 13.52 -32.40
CA LEU A 8 3.30 14.19 -31.31
C LEU A 8 2.54 13.15 -30.47
N LEU A 9 2.42 13.37 -29.15
CA LEU A 9 1.76 12.44 -28.24
C LEU A 9 0.64 13.12 -27.45
N PHE A 10 -0.60 12.71 -27.74
CA PHE A 10 -1.79 13.05 -26.96
C PHE A 10 -2.17 11.87 -26.08
N GLU A 11 -2.02 12.00 -24.76
CA GLU A 11 -2.34 10.95 -23.80
C GLU A 11 -3.64 11.29 -23.05
N CYS A 12 -4.69 10.52 -23.31
CA CYS A 12 -6.05 10.77 -22.84
C CYS A 12 -6.40 9.86 -21.66
N ALA A 13 -6.85 10.44 -20.55
CA ALA A 13 -7.37 9.66 -19.41
C ALA A 13 -8.38 10.46 -18.58
N TRP A 14 -9.29 9.75 -17.92
CA TRP A 14 -10.30 10.36 -17.04
C TRP A 14 -9.69 11.00 -15.77
N GLU A 15 -8.53 10.51 -15.34
CA GLU A 15 -7.88 10.92 -14.08
C GLU A 15 -6.82 12.05 -14.25
N VAL A 16 -6.67 12.67 -15.43
CA VAL A 16 -5.76 13.82 -15.62
C VAL A 16 -6.23 15.01 -14.77
N ALA A 17 -5.35 15.53 -13.89
CA ALA A 17 -5.65 16.62 -12.95
C ALA A 17 -6.91 16.39 -12.07
N ASN A 18 -7.30 15.13 -11.86
CA ASN A 18 -8.49 14.74 -11.10
C ASN A 18 -8.31 13.35 -10.49
N LYS A 19 -7.86 13.28 -9.22
CA LYS A 19 -7.57 12.01 -8.54
C LYS A 19 -8.85 11.23 -8.18
N VAL A 20 -9.24 10.30 -9.05
CA VAL A 20 -10.40 9.38 -8.83
C VAL A 20 -9.94 7.98 -8.38
N GLY A 21 -8.73 7.55 -8.77
CA GLY A 21 -8.27 6.18 -8.57
C GLY A 21 -6.76 6.03 -8.61
N GLY A 22 -6.31 4.95 -9.26
CA GLY A 22 -4.88 4.62 -9.38
C GLY A 22 -4.24 5.14 -10.67
N ILE A 23 -5.04 5.47 -11.69
CA ILE A 23 -4.52 5.89 -13.00
C ILE A 23 -3.89 7.29 -12.89
N TYR A 24 -4.42 8.14 -12.00
CA TYR A 24 -3.77 9.38 -11.55
C TYR A 24 -2.31 9.13 -11.16
N THR A 25 -2.04 8.13 -10.32
CA THR A 25 -0.69 7.80 -9.85
C THR A 25 0.19 7.26 -10.98
N VAL A 26 -0.35 6.40 -11.86
CA VAL A 26 0.37 5.88 -13.03
C VAL A 26 0.85 7.03 -13.91
N ILE A 27 -0.07 7.90 -14.33
CA ILE A 27 0.26 9.00 -15.23
C ILE A 27 1.20 9.99 -14.55
N LYS A 28 0.90 10.41 -13.31
CA LYS A 28 1.73 11.35 -12.54
C LYS A 28 3.18 10.87 -12.36
N THR A 29 3.39 9.56 -12.12
CA THR A 29 4.74 9.00 -11.93
C THR A 29 5.46 8.68 -13.25
N LYS A 30 4.72 8.40 -14.33
CA LYS A 30 5.28 8.20 -15.69
C LYS A 30 5.69 9.52 -16.36
N VAL A 31 4.96 10.61 -16.08
CA VAL A 31 5.11 11.93 -16.72
C VAL A 31 6.58 12.38 -16.86
N PRO A 32 7.45 12.35 -15.83
CA PRO A 32 8.83 12.82 -15.95
C PRO A 32 9.63 12.10 -17.05
N VAL A 33 9.44 10.78 -17.21
CA VAL A 33 10.12 9.99 -18.24
C VAL A 33 9.57 10.30 -19.64
N THR A 34 8.24 10.44 -19.79
CA THR A 34 7.65 10.81 -21.09
C THR A 34 7.93 12.27 -21.47
N VAL A 35 8.09 13.19 -20.51
CA VAL A 35 8.54 14.57 -20.76
C VAL A 35 10.01 14.59 -21.19
N ALA A 36 10.88 13.77 -20.60
CA ALA A 36 12.28 13.65 -21.06
C ALA A 36 12.39 13.10 -22.50
N GLU A 37 11.47 12.24 -22.91
CA GLU A 37 11.44 11.62 -24.25
C GLU A 37 10.80 12.52 -25.33
N TYR A 38 9.72 13.26 -25.00
CA TYR A 38 8.94 14.05 -25.97
C TYR A 38 9.13 15.56 -25.85
N GLY A 39 9.49 16.09 -24.68
CA GLY A 39 9.52 17.53 -24.38
C GLY A 39 8.16 18.18 -24.55
N ASP A 40 8.13 19.38 -25.15
CA ASP A 40 6.90 20.13 -25.45
C ASP A 40 6.00 19.48 -26.55
N ARG A 41 6.34 18.27 -27.07
CA ARG A 41 5.50 17.47 -28.00
C ARG A 41 4.46 16.58 -27.28
N TYR A 42 4.43 16.62 -25.94
CA TYR A 42 3.57 15.80 -25.10
C TYR A 42 2.46 16.65 -24.47
N THR A 43 1.21 16.23 -24.66
CA THR A 43 0.03 16.87 -24.08
C THR A 43 -0.91 15.81 -23.50
N LEU A 44 -1.28 15.97 -22.24
CA LEU A 44 -2.31 15.15 -21.59
C LEU A 44 -3.71 15.75 -21.82
N ILE A 45 -4.72 14.90 -22.04
CA ILE A 45 -6.11 15.32 -22.28
C ILE A 45 -7.05 14.67 -21.25
N GLY A 46 -7.94 15.46 -20.64
CA GLY A 46 -8.87 14.99 -19.61
C GLY A 46 -10.12 15.87 -19.43
N PRO A 47 -11.09 15.44 -18.60
CA PRO A 47 -12.29 16.22 -18.28
C PRO A 47 -11.97 17.36 -17.29
N LEU A 48 -12.61 18.52 -17.47
CA LEU A 48 -12.41 19.69 -16.59
C LEU A 48 -13.18 19.54 -15.27
N SER A 49 -12.51 19.03 -14.23
CA SER A 49 -13.02 19.05 -12.86
C SER A 49 -12.84 20.43 -12.23
N TYR A 50 -13.91 21.22 -12.16
CA TYR A 50 -13.94 22.53 -11.49
C TYR A 50 -13.56 22.49 -9.99
N LYS A 51 -13.49 21.30 -9.37
CA LYS A 51 -13.10 21.13 -7.96
C LYS A 51 -11.58 20.99 -7.76
N SER A 52 -10.87 20.33 -8.69
CA SER A 52 -9.44 20.05 -8.58
C SER A 52 -8.57 20.93 -9.48
N ALA A 53 -9.05 21.30 -10.67
CA ALA A 53 -8.26 22.03 -11.66
C ALA A 53 -7.61 23.33 -11.12
N PRO A 54 -8.28 24.17 -10.30
CA PRO A 54 -7.66 25.39 -9.73
C PRO A 54 -6.53 25.13 -8.71
N MET A 55 -6.36 23.89 -8.23
CA MET A 55 -5.29 23.50 -7.30
C MET A 55 -4.18 22.72 -8.00
N GLU A 56 -4.50 22.01 -9.09
CA GLU A 56 -3.55 21.14 -9.80
C GLU A 56 -2.98 21.76 -11.09
N VAL A 57 -3.65 22.73 -11.73
CA VAL A 57 -3.25 23.23 -13.06
C VAL A 57 -3.01 24.73 -13.06
N GLU A 58 -1.84 25.15 -13.54
CA GLU A 58 -1.57 26.54 -13.90
C GLU A 58 -2.11 26.80 -15.32
N PRO A 59 -3.11 27.70 -15.51
CA PRO A 59 -3.62 28.02 -16.83
C PRO A 59 -2.60 28.85 -17.63
N GLN A 60 -2.38 28.46 -18.88
CA GLN A 60 -1.49 29.14 -19.84
C GLN A 60 -2.22 29.22 -21.19
N GLU A 61 -1.82 30.11 -22.10
CA GLU A 61 -2.26 30.00 -23.51
C GLU A 61 -1.25 29.15 -24.32
N PRO A 62 -1.72 28.40 -25.33
CA PRO A 62 -0.90 27.45 -26.09
C PRO A 62 0.20 28.12 -26.93
N LYS A 63 1.44 27.63 -26.79
CA LYS A 63 2.60 28.08 -27.57
C LYS A 63 2.56 27.60 -29.03
N ASP A 64 1.97 26.44 -29.31
CA ASP A 64 1.81 25.91 -30.66
C ASP A 64 0.61 26.61 -31.35
N PRO A 65 0.83 27.33 -32.48
CA PRO A 65 -0.25 28.02 -33.20
C PRO A 65 -1.29 27.05 -33.80
N THR A 66 -0.94 25.78 -34.03
CA THR A 66 -1.90 24.75 -34.50
C THR A 66 -2.81 24.27 -33.37
N VAL A 67 -2.30 24.18 -32.13
CA VAL A 67 -3.16 23.99 -30.93
C VAL A 67 -4.01 25.24 -30.70
N ALA A 68 -3.42 26.44 -30.73
CA ALA A 68 -4.12 27.70 -30.50
C ALA A 68 -5.31 27.90 -31.44
N SER A 69 -5.10 27.72 -32.75
CA SER A 69 -6.15 27.85 -33.76
C SER A 69 -7.20 26.74 -33.70
N THR A 70 -6.83 25.53 -33.27
CA THR A 70 -7.78 24.43 -33.03
C THR A 70 -8.66 24.72 -31.82
N LEU A 71 -8.07 25.14 -30.69
CA LEU A 71 -8.84 25.50 -29.49
C LEU A 71 -9.73 26.72 -29.75
N GLN A 72 -9.30 27.71 -30.53
CA GLN A 72 -10.14 28.84 -30.91
C GLN A 72 -11.36 28.38 -31.72
N ALA A 73 -11.19 27.53 -32.74
CA ALA A 73 -12.31 27.01 -33.53
C ALA A 73 -13.34 26.19 -32.71
N MET A 74 -12.91 25.59 -31.59
CA MET A 74 -13.81 24.95 -30.62
C MET A 74 -14.48 25.97 -29.70
N ARG A 75 -13.74 26.98 -29.20
CA ARG A 75 -14.26 28.12 -28.40
C ARG A 75 -15.34 28.88 -29.18
N ASP A 76 -15.12 29.17 -30.46
CA ASP A 76 -16.06 29.85 -31.37
C ASP A 76 -17.39 29.08 -31.55
N ARG A 77 -17.35 27.75 -31.38
CA ARG A 77 -18.52 26.84 -31.41
C ARG A 77 -19.03 26.48 -30.01
N GLY A 78 -18.73 27.31 -29.01
CA GLY A 78 -19.28 27.27 -27.65
C GLY A 78 -18.62 26.29 -26.68
N ILE A 79 -17.56 25.58 -27.07
CA ILE A 79 -16.86 24.64 -26.18
C ILE A 79 -15.93 25.41 -25.25
N LYS A 80 -16.02 25.12 -23.94
CA LYS A 80 -15.06 25.61 -22.95
C LYS A 80 -13.94 24.60 -22.79
N CYS A 81 -12.70 25.10 -22.85
CA CYS A 81 -11.49 24.33 -22.63
C CYS A 81 -10.49 25.14 -21.81
N LEU A 82 -9.75 24.48 -20.93
CA LEU A 82 -8.64 25.02 -20.17
C LEU A 82 -7.36 24.36 -20.68
N TYR A 83 -6.40 25.17 -21.13
CA TYR A 83 -5.05 24.73 -21.46
C TYR A 83 -4.09 25.25 -20.38
N GLY A 84 -3.01 24.53 -20.10
CA GLY A 84 -2.09 24.88 -19.02
C GLY A 84 -0.98 23.87 -18.79
N ARG A 85 -0.37 23.92 -17.60
CA ARG A 85 0.57 22.91 -17.11
C ARG A 85 0.11 22.30 -15.80
N TRP A 86 0.27 20.99 -15.66
CA TRP A 86 0.00 20.26 -14.42
C TRP A 86 1.12 20.51 -13.42
N LEU A 87 0.78 20.91 -12.19
CA LEU A 87 1.70 21.21 -11.10
C LEU A 87 2.25 19.93 -10.45
N ILE A 88 2.97 19.16 -11.26
CA ILE A 88 3.67 17.92 -10.89
C ILE A 88 5.09 17.94 -11.46
N GLU A 89 5.92 16.99 -11.02
CA GLU A 89 7.26 16.78 -11.57
C GLU A 89 7.21 16.59 -13.10
N GLY A 90 8.10 17.27 -13.83
CA GLY A 90 8.08 17.34 -15.29
C GLY A 90 7.12 18.39 -15.91
N ALA A 91 6.20 18.97 -15.14
CA ALA A 91 5.30 20.08 -15.54
C ALA A 91 4.70 19.96 -16.98
N PRO A 92 4.01 18.85 -17.31
CA PRO A 92 3.55 18.56 -18.67
C PRO A 92 2.43 19.51 -19.10
N GLN A 93 2.27 19.68 -20.41
CA GLN A 93 1.14 20.41 -20.98
C GLN A 93 -0.16 19.62 -20.77
N VAL A 94 -1.24 20.30 -20.41
CA VAL A 94 -2.57 19.69 -20.24
C VAL A 94 -3.65 20.45 -20.99
N LEU A 95 -4.63 19.71 -21.49
CA LEU A 95 -5.84 20.20 -22.13
C LEU A 95 -7.07 19.58 -21.46
N LEU A 96 -7.85 20.40 -20.76
CA LEU A 96 -9.05 19.97 -20.04
C LEU A 96 -10.33 20.47 -20.73
N PHE A 97 -11.25 19.56 -21.03
CA PHE A 97 -12.52 19.88 -21.71
C PHE A 97 -13.71 19.92 -20.73
N ASP A 98 -14.53 20.97 -20.80
CA ASP A 98 -15.78 21.09 -20.04
C ASP A 98 -16.89 20.25 -20.69
N THR A 99 -17.21 19.10 -20.09
CA THR A 99 -18.33 18.22 -20.50
C THR A 99 -19.68 18.94 -20.43
N GLY A 100 -19.86 19.85 -19.47
CA GLY A 100 -21.07 20.65 -19.32
C GLY A 100 -21.31 21.59 -20.51
N SER A 101 -20.24 22.12 -21.13
CA SER A 101 -20.35 23.02 -22.30
C SER A 101 -20.90 22.33 -23.55
N ALA A 102 -20.87 20.99 -23.62
CA ALA A 102 -21.29 20.20 -24.76
C ALA A 102 -22.61 19.44 -24.56
N TYR A 103 -23.20 19.48 -23.35
CA TYR A 103 -24.34 18.62 -22.97
C TYR A 103 -25.58 18.78 -23.88
N GLY A 104 -25.76 19.95 -24.51
CA GLY A 104 -26.83 20.20 -25.48
C GLY A 104 -26.71 19.43 -26.81
N ARG A 105 -25.61 18.72 -27.07
CA ARG A 105 -25.43 17.80 -28.22
C ARG A 105 -25.45 16.31 -27.81
N LEU A 106 -25.76 16.00 -26.55
CA LEU A 106 -25.73 14.62 -26.05
C LEU A 106 -26.61 13.67 -26.86
N ASP A 107 -27.85 14.06 -27.17
CA ASP A 107 -28.79 13.17 -27.87
C ASP A 107 -28.42 12.94 -29.35
N GLU A 108 -27.84 13.95 -30.01
CA GLU A 108 -27.25 13.83 -31.36
C GLU A 108 -26.11 12.81 -31.36
N TRP A 109 -25.18 12.95 -30.41
CA TRP A 109 -23.99 12.09 -30.32
C TRP A 109 -24.31 10.68 -29.82
N LYS A 110 -25.36 10.49 -29.02
CA LYS A 110 -25.91 9.17 -28.70
C LYS A 110 -26.48 8.47 -29.93
N GLY A 111 -27.21 9.20 -30.77
CA GLY A 111 -27.74 8.68 -32.04
C GLY A 111 -26.62 8.27 -33.01
N ASP A 112 -25.63 9.13 -33.20
CA ASP A 112 -24.45 8.84 -34.02
C ASP A 112 -23.66 7.62 -33.48
N LEU A 113 -23.42 7.53 -32.17
CA LEU A 113 -22.68 6.41 -31.58
C LEU A 113 -23.41 5.07 -31.72
N TRP A 114 -24.74 5.07 -31.57
CA TRP A 114 -25.58 3.89 -31.85
C TRP A 114 -25.46 3.47 -33.32
N ASN A 115 -25.59 4.42 -34.25
CA ASN A 115 -25.52 4.15 -35.70
C ASN A 115 -24.12 3.70 -36.17
N LEU A 116 -23.05 4.24 -35.58
CA LEU A 116 -21.66 3.91 -35.96
C LEU A 116 -21.15 2.60 -35.35
N ALA A 117 -21.53 2.31 -34.11
CA ALA A 117 -20.89 1.27 -33.29
C ALA A 117 -21.86 0.33 -32.54
N GLY A 118 -23.18 0.56 -32.58
CA GLY A 118 -24.17 -0.28 -31.90
C GLY A 118 -24.12 -0.20 -30.36
N ILE A 119 -23.55 0.86 -29.80
CA ILE A 119 -23.37 1.01 -28.35
C ILE A 119 -24.62 1.67 -27.74
N PRO A 120 -25.41 0.97 -26.90
CA PRO A 120 -26.56 1.57 -26.23
C PRO A 120 -26.10 2.56 -25.14
N SER A 121 -26.90 3.58 -24.83
CA SER A 121 -26.53 4.62 -23.85
C SER A 121 -27.72 5.09 -22.98
N PRO A 122 -28.05 4.33 -21.91
CA PRO A 122 -29.20 4.62 -21.04
C PRO A 122 -29.19 6.07 -20.51
N PRO A 123 -30.33 6.79 -20.52
CA PRO A 123 -30.35 8.21 -20.16
C PRO A 123 -29.93 8.49 -18.70
N GLY A 124 -30.22 7.55 -17.79
CA GLY A 124 -29.93 7.69 -16.36
C GLY A 124 -28.47 7.42 -15.93
N ASP A 125 -27.59 6.94 -16.82
CA ASP A 125 -26.17 6.73 -16.47
C ASP A 125 -25.33 7.96 -16.84
N HIS A 126 -25.14 8.86 -15.86
CA HIS A 126 -24.39 10.10 -16.05
C HIS A 126 -22.92 9.87 -16.42
N GLU A 127 -22.25 8.86 -15.84
CA GLU A 127 -20.84 8.55 -16.16
C GLU A 127 -20.69 8.14 -17.63
N THR A 128 -21.63 7.34 -18.16
CA THR A 128 -21.67 7.01 -19.58
C THR A 128 -21.99 8.24 -20.45
N ASN A 129 -22.91 9.10 -20.02
CA ASN A 129 -23.24 10.33 -20.74
C ASN A 129 -22.01 11.26 -20.87
N GLU A 130 -21.26 11.44 -19.78
CA GLU A 130 -20.03 12.26 -19.79
C GLU A 130 -18.90 11.62 -20.60
N ALA A 131 -18.71 10.29 -20.49
CA ALA A 131 -17.73 9.55 -21.30
C ALA A 131 -17.99 9.70 -22.82
N ILE A 132 -19.26 9.68 -23.22
CA ILE A 132 -19.67 9.93 -24.61
C ILE A 132 -19.34 11.37 -25.02
N ILE A 133 -19.76 12.36 -24.22
CA ILE A 133 -19.47 13.78 -24.49
C ILE A 133 -17.95 14.00 -24.62
N PHE A 134 -17.17 13.49 -23.68
CA PHE A 134 -15.73 13.63 -23.68
C PHE A 134 -15.08 12.98 -24.92
N GLY A 135 -15.46 11.74 -25.25
CA GLY A 135 -14.93 11.05 -26.44
C GLY A 135 -15.25 11.76 -27.75
N TYR A 136 -16.44 12.37 -27.87
CA TYR A 136 -16.79 13.19 -29.04
C TYR A 136 -15.99 14.49 -29.11
N LEU A 137 -15.74 15.15 -27.97
CA LEU A 137 -14.89 16.36 -27.90
C LEU A 137 -13.44 16.07 -28.27
N VAL A 138 -12.85 14.97 -27.76
CA VAL A 138 -11.48 14.58 -28.09
C VAL A 138 -11.37 14.13 -29.55
N ALA A 139 -12.32 13.36 -30.08
CA ALA A 139 -12.31 12.94 -31.49
C ALA A 139 -12.42 14.15 -32.44
N TRP A 140 -13.21 15.16 -32.06
CA TRP A 140 -13.32 16.41 -32.82
C TRP A 140 -12.05 17.25 -32.72
N PHE A 141 -11.46 17.42 -31.52
CA PHE A 141 -10.16 18.08 -31.35
C PHE A 141 -9.06 17.44 -32.20
N LEU A 142 -8.95 16.10 -32.18
CA LEU A 142 -7.96 15.37 -32.97
C LEU A 142 -8.17 15.59 -34.48
N GLY A 143 -9.41 15.50 -35.00
CA GLY A 143 -9.69 15.75 -36.42
C GLY A 143 -9.42 17.20 -36.86
N GLU A 144 -9.73 18.18 -36.02
CA GLU A 144 -9.42 19.60 -36.25
C GLU A 144 -7.91 19.87 -36.19
N TYR A 145 -7.17 19.21 -35.29
CA TYR A 145 -5.72 19.34 -35.19
C TYR A 145 -5.02 18.71 -36.42
N VAL A 146 -5.42 17.49 -36.78
CA VAL A 146 -4.85 16.66 -37.87
C VAL A 146 -5.08 17.25 -39.25
N SER A 147 -6.18 17.98 -39.46
CA SER A 147 -6.44 18.71 -40.71
C SER A 147 -5.57 19.96 -40.86
N ARG A 148 -5.20 20.62 -39.74
CA ARG A 148 -4.26 21.77 -39.72
C ARG A 148 -2.79 21.34 -39.76
N ASN A 149 -2.41 20.28 -39.04
CA ASN A 149 -1.04 19.76 -38.97
C ASN A 149 -0.90 18.47 -39.80
N GLN A 150 -0.48 18.63 -41.06
CA GLN A 150 -0.18 17.53 -41.99
C GLN A 150 1.31 17.11 -41.99
N LYS A 151 2.14 17.69 -41.11
CA LYS A 151 3.60 17.44 -41.09
C LYS A 151 4.00 16.34 -40.11
N ALA A 152 3.55 16.43 -38.86
CA ALA A 152 3.90 15.45 -37.83
C ALA A 152 2.96 14.23 -37.86
N SER A 153 3.49 13.05 -37.53
CA SER A 153 2.65 11.92 -37.10
C SER A 153 2.06 12.21 -35.71
N VAL A 154 0.86 11.68 -35.44
CA VAL A 154 0.12 11.93 -34.20
C VAL A 154 -0.25 10.60 -33.56
N VAL A 155 0.22 10.38 -32.34
CA VAL A 155 -0.09 9.21 -31.52
C VAL A 155 -1.08 9.62 -30.44
N ALA A 156 -2.24 8.96 -30.41
CA ALA A 156 -3.27 9.14 -29.40
C ALA A 156 -3.35 7.89 -28.50
N HIS A 157 -2.91 8.04 -27.25
CA HIS A 157 -2.89 6.97 -26.25
C HIS A 157 -4.07 7.14 -25.29
N PHE A 158 -4.90 6.11 -25.12
CA PHE A 158 -6.14 6.16 -24.35
C PHE A 158 -6.10 5.19 -23.17
N HIS A 159 -6.41 5.68 -21.96
CA HIS A 159 -6.46 4.90 -20.73
C HIS A 159 -7.89 4.75 -20.20
N GLU A 160 -8.33 3.49 -20.09
CA GLU A 160 -9.68 3.06 -19.67
C GLU A 160 -10.87 3.41 -20.59
N TRP A 161 -11.95 2.64 -20.39
CA TRP A 161 -13.17 2.73 -21.19
C TRP A 161 -13.83 4.12 -21.17
N GLN A 162 -13.71 4.91 -20.09
CA GLN A 162 -14.33 6.25 -20.01
C GLN A 162 -13.83 7.23 -21.11
N VAL A 163 -12.62 7.05 -21.63
CA VAL A 163 -12.10 7.83 -22.77
C VAL A 163 -12.11 7.03 -24.07
N GLY A 164 -12.39 5.73 -24.01
CA GLY A 164 -12.35 4.78 -25.11
C GLY A 164 -13.37 5.03 -26.22
N VAL A 165 -14.45 5.79 -25.94
CA VAL A 165 -15.45 6.22 -26.94
C VAL A 165 -14.81 6.95 -28.12
N THR A 166 -13.70 7.65 -27.90
CA THR A 166 -12.91 8.32 -28.94
C THR A 166 -12.44 7.37 -30.04
N ILE A 167 -12.07 6.13 -29.69
CA ILE A 167 -11.32 5.24 -30.58
C ILE A 167 -12.20 4.69 -31.73
N PRO A 168 -13.43 4.18 -31.50
CA PRO A 168 -14.37 3.85 -32.58
C PRO A 168 -14.64 5.04 -33.51
N LEU A 169 -14.73 6.27 -32.99
CA LEU A 169 -14.97 7.48 -33.79
C LEU A 169 -13.77 7.79 -34.70
N CYS A 170 -12.55 7.78 -34.18
CA CYS A 170 -11.33 7.98 -34.98
C CYS A 170 -11.23 6.98 -36.12
N ARG A 171 -11.43 5.68 -35.85
CA ARG A 171 -11.35 4.63 -36.88
C ARG A 171 -12.51 4.70 -37.89
N LYS A 172 -13.75 4.95 -37.46
CA LYS A 172 -14.92 5.06 -38.37
C LYS A 172 -14.89 6.31 -39.25
N ARG A 173 -14.33 7.41 -38.75
CA ARG A 173 -14.21 8.68 -39.49
C ARG A 173 -12.88 8.80 -40.25
N HIS A 174 -12.06 7.74 -40.26
CA HIS A 174 -10.73 7.69 -40.88
C HIS A 174 -9.84 8.90 -40.53
N ILE A 175 -9.82 9.27 -39.24
CA ILE A 175 -8.94 10.33 -38.75
C ILE A 175 -7.50 9.81 -38.77
N ASP A 176 -6.61 10.58 -39.41
CA ASP A 176 -5.19 10.28 -39.60
C ASP A 176 -4.39 10.50 -38.30
N VAL A 177 -4.65 9.62 -37.31
CA VAL A 177 -3.98 9.45 -36.02
C VAL A 177 -3.74 7.97 -35.76
N THR A 178 -2.69 7.64 -35.01
CA THR A 178 -2.45 6.26 -34.56
C THR A 178 -2.98 6.09 -33.13
N THR A 179 -3.60 4.95 -32.84
CA THR A 179 -4.37 4.74 -31.61
C THR A 179 -3.82 3.60 -30.75
N VAL A 180 -3.47 3.92 -29.51
CA VAL A 180 -3.09 2.94 -28.48
C VAL A 180 -4.19 2.92 -27.42
N PHE A 181 -4.68 1.73 -27.05
CA PHE A 181 -5.59 1.56 -25.92
C PHE A 181 -4.94 0.73 -24.81
N THR A 182 -5.01 1.22 -23.58
CA THR A 182 -4.61 0.51 -22.37
C THR A 182 -5.79 0.41 -21.41
N THR A 183 -6.27 -0.83 -21.20
CA THR A 183 -7.11 -1.13 -20.02
C THR A 183 -6.19 -1.51 -18.84
N HIS A 184 -6.50 -0.93 -17.69
CA HIS A 184 -5.88 -1.22 -16.40
C HIS A 184 -6.66 -2.32 -15.65
N ALA A 185 -7.95 -2.50 -15.93
CA ALA A 185 -8.80 -3.57 -15.40
C ALA A 185 -10.02 -3.78 -16.31
N THR A 186 -10.47 -5.01 -16.57
CA THR A 186 -11.75 -5.19 -17.28
C THR A 186 -12.93 -4.95 -16.35
N LEU A 187 -13.98 -4.29 -16.85
CA LEU A 187 -15.24 -4.09 -16.15
C LEU A 187 -15.80 -5.42 -15.65
N LEU A 188 -15.96 -6.38 -16.57
CA LEU A 188 -16.55 -7.69 -16.25
C LEU A 188 -15.76 -8.44 -15.18
N GLY A 189 -14.42 -8.44 -15.22
CA GLY A 189 -13.59 -9.11 -14.23
C GLY A 189 -13.82 -8.58 -12.81
N ARG A 190 -13.78 -7.25 -12.63
CA ARG A 190 -14.02 -6.62 -11.32
C ARG A 190 -15.42 -6.95 -10.75
N TYR A 191 -16.44 -7.01 -11.60
CA TYR A 191 -17.81 -7.37 -11.21
C TYR A 191 -18.04 -8.88 -11.02
N LEU A 192 -17.27 -9.74 -11.69
CA LEU A 192 -17.33 -11.19 -11.53
C LEU A 192 -16.62 -11.63 -10.24
N CYS A 193 -15.39 -11.15 -9.98
CA CYS A 193 -14.65 -11.44 -8.74
C CYS A 193 -15.31 -10.91 -7.46
N ALA A 194 -16.13 -9.85 -7.56
CA ALA A 194 -16.97 -9.40 -6.45
C ALA A 194 -18.13 -10.37 -6.16
N GLY A 195 -18.61 -11.10 -7.16
CA GLY A 195 -19.55 -12.21 -7.01
C GLY A 195 -18.88 -13.45 -6.39
N SER A 196 -19.68 -14.33 -5.79
CA SER A 196 -19.19 -15.61 -5.23
C SER A 196 -18.95 -16.68 -6.32
N VAL A 197 -18.34 -16.31 -7.45
CA VAL A 197 -18.06 -17.23 -8.57
C VAL A 197 -16.57 -17.52 -8.68
N ASP A 198 -16.21 -18.74 -9.06
CA ASP A 198 -14.83 -19.05 -9.45
C ASP A 198 -14.58 -18.46 -10.83
N PHE A 199 -13.86 -17.34 -10.86
CA PHE A 199 -13.66 -16.54 -12.05
C PHE A 199 -12.60 -17.13 -12.99
N TYR A 200 -11.38 -17.34 -12.50
CA TYR A 200 -10.22 -17.63 -13.36
C TYR A 200 -10.28 -19.01 -14.03
N ASN A 201 -10.92 -20.00 -13.39
CA ASN A 201 -11.07 -21.33 -13.97
C ASN A 201 -12.20 -21.40 -15.02
N ASN A 202 -13.20 -20.52 -14.92
CA ASN A 202 -14.38 -20.52 -15.79
C ASN A 202 -14.37 -19.43 -16.87
N LEU A 203 -13.27 -18.68 -17.02
CA LEU A 203 -13.10 -17.56 -17.96
C LEU A 203 -13.51 -17.88 -19.42
N GLN A 204 -13.39 -19.13 -19.84
CA GLN A 204 -13.79 -19.60 -21.18
C GLN A 204 -15.29 -19.82 -21.36
N TYR A 205 -16.04 -20.08 -20.27
CA TYR A 205 -17.44 -20.49 -20.29
C TYR A 205 -18.43 -19.35 -19.99
N PHE A 206 -17.96 -18.17 -19.59
CA PHE A 206 -18.84 -17.02 -19.35
C PHE A 206 -19.40 -16.43 -20.65
N ASP A 207 -20.73 -16.41 -20.75
CA ASP A 207 -21.43 -15.49 -21.64
C ASP A 207 -21.27 -14.05 -21.11
N VAL A 208 -20.39 -13.32 -21.80
CA VAL A 208 -20.02 -11.93 -21.49
C VAL A 208 -21.18 -10.96 -21.67
N ASP A 209 -22.04 -11.20 -22.65
CA ASP A 209 -23.14 -10.33 -23.02
C ASP A 209 -24.31 -10.52 -22.03
N HIS A 210 -24.60 -11.78 -21.63
CA HIS A 210 -25.54 -12.09 -20.54
C HIS A 210 -25.07 -11.57 -19.17
N GLU A 211 -23.83 -11.84 -18.76
CA GLU A 211 -23.34 -11.44 -17.43
C GLU A 211 -23.18 -9.91 -17.30
N ALA A 212 -22.91 -9.18 -18.40
CA ALA A 212 -22.96 -7.73 -18.42
C ALA A 212 -24.41 -7.18 -18.38
N GLY A 213 -25.34 -7.79 -19.11
CA GLY A 213 -26.76 -7.44 -19.09
C GLY A 213 -27.40 -7.62 -17.71
N LYS A 214 -27.16 -8.78 -17.07
CA LYS A 214 -27.62 -9.16 -15.73
C LYS A 214 -27.18 -8.20 -14.61
N ARG A 215 -26.10 -7.44 -14.83
CA ARG A 215 -25.58 -6.42 -13.89
C ARG A 215 -25.89 -4.98 -14.30
N GLY A 216 -26.58 -4.76 -15.42
CA GLY A 216 -26.89 -3.43 -15.94
C GLY A 216 -25.65 -2.65 -16.41
N ILE A 217 -24.56 -3.34 -16.79
CA ILE A 217 -23.30 -2.72 -17.24
C ILE A 217 -23.03 -2.92 -18.73
N TYR A 218 -23.99 -3.50 -19.47
CA TYR A 218 -23.86 -3.87 -20.87
C TYR A 218 -23.32 -2.75 -21.77
N HIS A 219 -23.88 -1.54 -21.66
CA HIS A 219 -23.44 -0.37 -22.40
C HIS A 219 -21.98 0.03 -22.14
N ARG A 220 -21.51 -0.06 -20.89
CA ARG A 220 -20.12 0.24 -20.51
C ARG A 220 -19.17 -0.82 -21.06
N TYR A 221 -19.56 -2.09 -20.98
CA TYR A 221 -18.83 -3.21 -21.60
C TYR A 221 -18.77 -3.08 -23.13
N CYS A 222 -19.84 -2.62 -23.79
CA CYS A 222 -19.81 -2.32 -25.23
C CYS A 222 -18.78 -1.23 -25.57
N ILE A 223 -18.63 -0.17 -24.76
CA ILE A 223 -17.59 0.86 -24.95
C ILE A 223 -16.20 0.26 -24.77
N GLU A 224 -15.97 -0.50 -23.71
CA GLU A 224 -14.69 -1.16 -23.40
C GLU A 224 -14.25 -2.12 -24.53
N ARG A 225 -15.17 -2.98 -24.98
CA ARG A 225 -14.98 -3.91 -26.10
C ARG A 225 -14.77 -3.17 -27.43
N ALA A 226 -15.55 -2.12 -27.70
CA ALA A 226 -15.38 -1.32 -28.92
C ALA A 226 -14.03 -0.60 -28.94
N ALA A 227 -13.60 0.02 -27.85
CA ALA A 227 -12.26 0.61 -27.72
C ALA A 227 -11.15 -0.44 -27.92
N ALA A 228 -11.29 -1.61 -27.28
CA ALA A 228 -10.35 -2.71 -27.40
C ALA A 228 -10.23 -3.25 -28.83
N HIS A 229 -11.31 -3.30 -29.62
CA HIS A 229 -11.25 -3.75 -31.03
C HIS A 229 -10.87 -2.62 -32.01
N CYS A 230 -11.31 -1.38 -31.76
CA CYS A 230 -11.07 -0.24 -32.65
C CYS A 230 -9.68 0.42 -32.51
N ALA A 231 -8.86 0.05 -31.52
CA ALA A 231 -7.48 0.53 -31.42
C ALA A 231 -6.51 -0.14 -32.41
N ASP A 232 -5.44 0.53 -32.81
CA ASP A 232 -4.37 -0.05 -33.64
C ASP A 232 -3.49 -0.99 -32.79
N VAL A 233 -3.13 -0.52 -31.59
CA VAL A 233 -2.45 -1.30 -30.56
C VAL A 233 -3.31 -1.41 -29.30
N PHE A 234 -3.43 -2.64 -28.78
CA PHE A 234 -4.13 -2.93 -27.54
C PHE A 234 -3.16 -3.49 -26.50
N THR A 235 -3.25 -2.97 -25.28
CA THR A 235 -2.34 -3.24 -24.16
C THR A 235 -3.10 -3.41 -22.85
N THR A 236 -2.48 -4.13 -21.93
CA THR A 236 -2.98 -4.40 -20.57
C THR A 236 -1.81 -4.29 -19.60
N VAL A 237 -2.05 -3.85 -18.37
CA VAL A 237 -0.97 -3.65 -17.37
C VAL A 237 -0.27 -4.93 -16.88
N SER A 238 -0.81 -6.13 -17.15
CA SER A 238 -0.20 -7.40 -16.72
C SER A 238 -0.60 -8.59 -17.59
N HIS A 239 0.11 -9.71 -17.43
CA HIS A 239 -0.20 -10.98 -18.12
C HIS A 239 -1.50 -11.65 -17.64
N ILE A 240 -1.89 -11.47 -16.37
CA ILE A 240 -3.18 -11.99 -15.88
C ILE A 240 -4.35 -11.20 -16.48
N THR A 241 -4.24 -9.87 -16.58
CA THR A 241 -5.25 -9.02 -17.25
C THR A 241 -5.20 -9.14 -18.78
N ALA A 242 -4.06 -9.57 -19.36
CA ALA A 242 -4.00 -9.98 -20.77
C ALA A 242 -4.83 -11.25 -21.04
N TYR A 243 -4.69 -12.28 -20.20
CA TYR A 243 -5.47 -13.51 -20.28
C TYR A 243 -6.96 -13.27 -20.05
N GLU A 244 -7.30 -12.42 -19.08
CA GLU A 244 -8.66 -11.89 -18.83
C GLU A 244 -9.23 -11.19 -20.08
N SER A 245 -8.48 -10.26 -20.69
CA SER A 245 -8.91 -9.50 -21.87
C SER A 245 -9.08 -10.37 -23.13
N GLU A 246 -8.22 -11.37 -23.31
CA GLU A 246 -8.35 -12.34 -24.40
C GLU A 246 -9.70 -13.09 -24.35
N HIS A 247 -10.20 -13.40 -23.14
CA HIS A 247 -11.46 -14.12 -22.95
C HIS A 247 -12.68 -13.21 -22.81
N LEU A 248 -12.58 -12.04 -22.17
CA LEU A 248 -13.72 -11.14 -21.93
C LEU A 248 -13.90 -10.09 -23.03
N LEU A 249 -12.80 -9.49 -23.51
CA LEU A 249 -12.81 -8.49 -24.58
C LEU A 249 -12.59 -9.12 -25.97
N LYS A 250 -12.31 -10.43 -26.04
CA LYS A 250 -12.11 -11.19 -27.28
C LYS A 250 -10.98 -10.64 -28.18
N ARG A 251 -9.97 -9.98 -27.58
CA ARG A 251 -8.74 -9.53 -28.25
C ARG A 251 -7.53 -9.77 -27.34
N LYS A 252 -6.47 -10.38 -27.88
CA LYS A 252 -5.20 -10.57 -27.18
C LYS A 252 -4.33 -9.29 -27.27
N PRO A 253 -3.79 -8.76 -26.15
CA PRO A 253 -2.87 -7.62 -26.16
C PRO A 253 -1.41 -8.04 -26.45
N GLY A 254 -0.51 -7.07 -26.55
CA GLY A 254 0.94 -7.29 -26.73
C GLY A 254 1.66 -7.89 -25.51
N LYS A 255 2.92 -8.33 -25.71
CA LYS A 255 3.85 -8.81 -24.66
C LYS A 255 4.89 -7.76 -24.31
N HIS A 256 5.52 -7.89 -23.14
CA HIS A 256 6.59 -7.02 -22.63
C HIS A 256 7.95 -7.75 -22.49
N HIS A 257 9.07 -7.03 -22.63
CA HIS A 257 10.45 -7.54 -22.49
C HIS A 257 11.35 -6.55 -21.72
N ARG A 258 12.18 -7.03 -20.77
CA ARG A 258 12.79 -6.21 -19.69
C ARG A 258 14.27 -5.81 -19.88
N THR A 259 14.69 -4.76 -19.17
CA THR A 259 16.09 -4.45 -18.81
C THR A 259 16.18 -3.70 -17.46
N PHE A 260 17.40 -3.38 -16.97
CA PHE A 260 17.70 -2.89 -15.61
C PHE A 260 18.77 -1.77 -15.58
N ALA A 261 18.76 -0.90 -14.55
CA ALA A 261 19.95 -0.17 -14.02
C ALA A 261 19.65 0.37 -12.61
N ALA A 262 20.62 0.45 -11.67
CA ALA A 262 20.37 0.62 -10.22
C ALA A 262 21.21 1.71 -9.50
N LEU A 263 20.70 2.23 -8.36
CA LEU A 263 21.43 3.02 -7.35
C LEU A 263 20.90 2.73 -5.92
N HIS A 264 21.59 3.22 -4.87
CA HIS A 264 21.36 2.88 -3.46
C HIS A 264 21.18 4.09 -2.53
N GLU A 265 20.29 3.98 -1.53
CA GLU A 265 20.51 4.29 -0.10
C GLU A 265 19.17 4.23 0.67
N PHE A 266 18.99 3.26 1.59
CA PHE A 266 17.68 3.07 2.25
C PHE A 266 17.68 2.71 3.76
N GLN A 267 18.56 1.82 4.23
CA GLN A 267 18.36 1.11 5.51
C GLN A 267 18.19 1.98 6.77
N ASN A 268 18.73 3.21 6.78
CA ASN A 268 18.61 4.15 7.89
C ASN A 268 17.17 4.64 8.14
N MET A 269 16.31 4.68 7.11
CA MET A 269 14.92 5.13 7.24
C MET A 269 14.04 4.13 8.00
N HIS A 270 14.22 2.82 7.73
CA HIS A 270 13.44 1.76 8.39
C HIS A 270 13.53 1.82 9.93
N ALA A 271 14.74 2.05 10.48
CA ALA A 271 14.93 2.09 11.93
C ALA A 271 14.19 3.26 12.59
N ARG A 272 14.18 4.44 11.95
CA ARG A 272 13.45 5.63 12.42
C ARG A 272 11.94 5.41 12.35
N SER A 273 11.45 4.86 11.24
CA SER A 273 10.04 4.52 11.07
C SER A 273 9.55 3.44 12.03
N LYS A 274 10.33 2.37 12.27
CA LYS A 274 9.98 1.34 13.26
C LYS A 274 9.78 1.97 14.64
N ALA A 275 10.66 2.86 15.08
CA ALA A 275 10.54 3.50 16.40
C ALA A 275 9.22 4.26 16.60
N LYS A 276 8.67 4.90 15.56
CA LYS A 276 7.34 5.54 15.59
C LYS A 276 6.21 4.49 15.76
N ILE A 277 6.30 3.35 15.07
CA ILE A 277 5.33 2.24 15.21
C ILE A 277 5.44 1.58 16.59
N ASP A 278 6.66 1.36 17.09
CA ASP A 278 6.92 0.84 18.43
C ASP A 278 6.22 1.69 19.51
N ASP A 279 6.27 3.01 19.38
CA ASP A 279 5.63 3.94 20.31
C ASP A 279 4.09 3.89 20.23
N PHE A 280 3.52 3.82 19.02
CA PHE A 280 2.09 3.54 18.86
C PHE A 280 1.68 2.22 19.55
N VAL A 281 2.44 1.14 19.33
CA VAL A 281 2.13 -0.19 19.90
C VAL A 281 2.21 -0.17 21.42
N ARG A 282 3.20 0.52 22.02
CA ARG A 282 3.26 0.76 23.47
C ARG A 282 2.01 1.47 23.99
N GLY A 283 1.53 2.48 23.25
CA GLY A 283 0.30 3.22 23.59
C GLY A 283 -1.01 2.46 23.37
N HIS A 284 -1.07 1.55 22.39
CA HIS A 284 -2.27 0.77 22.06
C HIS A 284 -2.45 -0.44 23.00
N PHE A 285 -1.34 -1.10 23.36
CA PHE A 285 -1.33 -2.27 24.25
C PHE A 285 -1.08 -1.90 25.73
N TYR A 286 -1.40 -0.66 26.13
CA TYR A 286 -1.20 -0.18 27.50
C TYR A 286 -1.93 -1.07 28.53
N GLY A 287 -1.25 -1.40 29.63
CA GLY A 287 -1.74 -2.32 30.66
C GLY A 287 -1.65 -3.82 30.31
N HIS A 288 -1.59 -4.17 29.02
CA HIS A 288 -1.43 -5.54 28.50
C HIS A 288 -0.14 -5.70 27.69
N PHE A 289 0.90 -4.98 28.09
CA PHE A 289 2.21 -5.01 27.43
C PHE A 289 3.05 -6.19 27.96
N ASP A 290 2.72 -7.40 27.47
CA ASP A 290 3.27 -8.69 27.91
C ASP A 290 4.30 -9.32 26.92
N PHE A 291 4.78 -8.53 25.96
CA PHE A 291 5.70 -8.96 24.92
C PHE A 291 6.82 -7.93 24.69
N ASP A 292 7.96 -8.38 24.17
CA ASP A 292 9.09 -7.52 23.83
C ASP A 292 8.96 -6.92 22.42
N VAL A 293 9.29 -5.62 22.27
CA VAL A 293 9.24 -4.88 20.99
C VAL A 293 10.40 -5.25 20.06
N GLU A 294 11.58 -5.60 20.58
CA GLU A 294 12.70 -6.03 19.74
C GLU A 294 12.39 -7.35 19.04
N ASN A 295 11.75 -8.26 19.77
CA ASN A 295 11.25 -9.55 19.29
C ASN A 295 9.80 -9.49 18.74
N THR A 296 9.28 -8.29 18.46
CA THR A 296 8.01 -8.10 17.74
C THR A 296 8.24 -7.83 16.24
N LEU A 297 7.47 -8.54 15.41
CA LEU A 297 7.40 -8.34 13.97
C LEU A 297 6.13 -7.60 13.58
N TYR A 298 6.29 -6.56 12.77
CA TYR A 298 5.19 -5.84 12.12
C TYR A 298 4.92 -6.42 10.75
N VAL A 299 3.88 -7.24 10.69
CA VAL A 299 3.27 -7.70 9.46
C VAL A 299 2.09 -6.77 9.17
N SER A 300 1.87 -6.40 7.92
CA SER A 300 0.88 -5.39 7.60
C SER A 300 0.21 -5.63 6.26
N MET A 301 -1.11 -5.79 6.29
CA MET A 301 -1.97 -5.68 5.13
C MET A 301 -2.51 -4.25 5.08
N PHE A 302 -1.76 -3.37 4.41
CA PHE A 302 -2.28 -2.08 3.98
C PHE A 302 -2.85 -2.18 2.57
N THR A 303 -3.83 -1.35 2.23
CA THR A 303 -4.19 -1.12 0.84
C THR A 303 -4.33 0.38 0.61
N ALA A 304 -3.67 0.90 -0.43
CA ALA A 304 -3.54 2.34 -0.68
C ALA A 304 -4.83 3.04 -1.17
N GLY A 305 -6.03 2.54 -0.82
CA GLY A 305 -7.28 3.30 -0.95
C GLY A 305 -8.56 2.58 -1.36
N ARG A 306 -8.68 1.24 -1.25
CA ARG A 306 -9.96 0.55 -1.54
C ARG A 306 -10.29 -0.57 -0.55
N TYR A 307 -11.39 -0.39 0.19
CA TYR A 307 -12.03 -1.44 0.98
C TYR A 307 -12.69 -2.45 0.03
N GLU A 308 -11.94 -3.44 -0.42
CA GLU A 308 -12.44 -4.55 -1.25
C GLU A 308 -12.09 -5.89 -0.58
N TYR A 309 -12.88 -6.26 0.44
CA TYR A 309 -12.65 -7.38 1.36
C TYR A 309 -12.18 -8.69 0.69
N ARG A 310 -12.87 -9.16 -0.36
CA ARG A 310 -12.49 -10.36 -1.12
C ARG A 310 -11.41 -10.12 -2.16
N ASN A 311 -11.51 -9.06 -2.98
CA ASN A 311 -10.57 -8.83 -4.09
C ASN A 311 -9.14 -8.66 -3.58
N LYS A 312 -8.95 -8.08 -2.38
CA LYS A 312 -7.65 -7.93 -1.71
C LYS A 312 -7.26 -9.12 -0.82
N GLY A 313 -8.15 -10.10 -0.62
CA GLY A 313 -7.88 -11.30 0.18
C GLY A 313 -7.83 -11.07 1.70
N VAL A 314 -8.58 -10.09 2.21
CA VAL A 314 -8.62 -9.80 3.67
C VAL A 314 -9.18 -11.00 4.45
N ASP A 315 -10.08 -11.76 3.80
CA ASP A 315 -10.54 -13.05 4.27
C ASP A 315 -9.39 -14.05 4.47
N MET A 316 -8.57 -14.28 3.45
CA MET A 316 -7.39 -15.14 3.57
C MET A 316 -6.38 -14.63 4.59
N PHE A 317 -6.18 -13.32 4.70
CA PHE A 317 -5.25 -12.73 5.67
C PHE A 317 -5.67 -12.99 7.12
N ILE A 318 -6.94 -12.75 7.48
CA ILE A 318 -7.44 -12.97 8.84
C ILE A 318 -7.38 -14.46 9.21
N GLU A 319 -7.74 -15.34 8.28
CA GLU A 319 -7.70 -16.80 8.50
C GLU A 319 -6.26 -17.34 8.61
N SER A 320 -5.33 -16.86 7.78
CA SER A 320 -3.90 -17.25 7.89
C SER A 320 -3.25 -16.73 9.17
N LEU A 321 -3.65 -15.55 9.66
CA LEU A 321 -3.24 -15.02 10.96
C LEU A 321 -3.75 -15.88 12.13
N ALA A 322 -4.97 -16.41 12.05
CA ALA A 322 -5.52 -17.31 13.07
C ALA A 322 -4.73 -18.62 13.15
N ARG A 323 -4.42 -19.21 11.98
CA ARG A 323 -3.59 -20.43 11.86
C ARG A 323 -2.14 -20.19 12.31
N LEU A 324 -1.57 -19.04 11.98
CA LEU A 324 -0.25 -18.63 12.47
C LEU A 324 -0.25 -18.46 14.00
N ASN A 325 -1.31 -17.89 14.60
CA ASN A 325 -1.44 -17.78 16.04
C ASN A 325 -1.38 -19.15 16.73
N TYR A 326 -2.14 -20.13 16.21
CA TYR A 326 -2.12 -21.52 16.69
C TYR A 326 -0.71 -22.13 16.58
N ARG A 327 -0.07 -22.07 15.40
CA ARG A 327 1.28 -22.63 15.19
C ARG A 327 2.36 -21.97 16.08
N LEU A 328 2.24 -20.68 16.37
CA LEU A 328 3.15 -19.99 17.28
C LEU A 328 2.90 -20.35 18.76
N GLN A 329 1.67 -20.68 19.14
CA GLN A 329 1.35 -21.22 20.48
C GLN A 329 1.84 -22.67 20.64
N GLU A 330 1.67 -23.50 19.61
CA GLU A 330 2.13 -24.89 19.58
C GLU A 330 3.67 -24.98 19.62
N SER A 331 4.37 -24.21 18.77
CA SER A 331 5.83 -24.20 18.75
C SER A 331 6.43 -23.75 20.09
N LYS A 332 5.79 -22.78 20.76
CA LYS A 332 6.17 -22.37 22.12
C LYS A 332 5.99 -23.50 23.14
N SER A 333 4.92 -24.28 23.05
CA SER A 333 4.65 -25.42 23.95
C SER A 333 5.68 -26.54 23.77
N ASN A 334 5.99 -26.87 22.52
CA ASN A 334 6.98 -27.90 22.18
C ASN A 334 8.40 -27.48 22.60
N VAL A 335 8.80 -26.23 22.33
CA VAL A 335 10.10 -25.70 22.77
C VAL A 335 10.18 -25.56 24.30
N SER A 336 9.11 -25.15 24.98
CA SER A 336 9.06 -25.11 26.46
C SER A 336 9.21 -26.49 27.11
N THR A 337 8.85 -27.55 26.41
CA THR A 337 9.05 -28.93 26.88
C THR A 337 10.50 -29.36 26.68
N LEU A 338 11.07 -29.09 25.49
CA LEU A 338 12.45 -29.47 25.14
C LEU A 338 13.52 -28.69 25.94
N LEU A 339 13.26 -27.42 26.24
CA LEU A 339 14.17 -26.54 27.01
C LEU A 339 14.47 -27.03 28.43
N SER A 340 13.67 -27.95 28.98
CA SER A 340 13.94 -28.54 30.30
C SER A 340 15.23 -29.38 30.38
N PHE A 341 15.85 -29.73 29.24
CA PHE A 341 16.99 -30.64 29.17
C PHE A 341 18.32 -30.06 28.66
N LEU A 342 18.35 -28.87 28.03
CA LEU A 342 19.56 -28.36 27.33
C LEU A 342 19.88 -26.90 27.65
N LYS A 343 20.79 -26.67 28.61
CA LYS A 343 21.14 -25.34 29.14
C LYS A 343 22.08 -24.49 28.28
N GLU A 344 22.82 -25.08 27.34
CA GLU A 344 23.97 -24.40 26.71
C GLU A 344 23.66 -23.78 25.34
N TYR A 345 22.54 -24.16 24.72
CA TYR A 345 22.01 -23.58 23.47
C TYR A 345 20.83 -22.59 23.71
N GLU A 346 20.64 -22.14 24.96
CA GLU A 346 19.39 -21.51 25.43
C GLU A 346 18.96 -20.24 24.68
N ARG A 347 19.89 -19.35 24.26
CA ARG A 347 19.52 -17.98 23.82
C ARG A 347 18.81 -17.93 22.47
N ASP A 348 19.45 -18.43 21.41
CA ASP A 348 18.93 -18.31 20.03
C ASP A 348 17.66 -19.15 19.77
N ILE A 349 17.39 -20.15 20.64
CA ILE A 349 16.18 -20.98 20.59
C ILE A 349 15.03 -20.31 21.36
N ASN A 350 15.28 -19.79 22.57
CA ASN A 350 14.25 -19.07 23.34
C ASN A 350 13.69 -17.87 22.58
N ILE A 351 14.55 -17.09 21.90
CA ILE A 351 14.15 -15.92 21.12
C ILE A 351 13.09 -16.28 20.06
N ARG A 352 13.24 -17.42 19.36
CA ARG A 352 12.29 -17.85 18.32
C ARG A 352 10.94 -18.25 18.92
N ALA A 353 10.94 -18.95 20.05
CA ALA A 353 9.72 -19.31 20.78
C ALA A 353 9.01 -18.10 21.46
N GLN A 354 9.63 -16.92 21.42
CA GLN A 354 9.09 -15.67 21.98
C GLN A 354 8.76 -14.61 20.93
N MET A 355 8.76 -14.94 19.63
CA MET A 355 8.27 -14.05 18.58
C MET A 355 6.80 -13.65 18.81
N THR A 356 6.51 -12.35 18.66
CA THR A 356 5.15 -11.79 18.62
C THR A 356 4.95 -11.12 17.26
N VAL A 357 3.77 -11.30 16.67
CA VAL A 357 3.36 -10.60 15.44
C VAL A 357 2.28 -9.59 15.80
N VAL A 358 2.45 -8.33 15.38
CA VAL A 358 1.35 -7.36 15.37
C VAL A 358 0.97 -7.13 13.91
N ALA A 359 -0.25 -7.56 13.56
CA ALA A 359 -0.83 -7.49 12.23
C ALA A 359 -1.68 -6.23 12.08
N PHE A 360 -1.25 -5.34 11.19
CA PHE A 360 -2.02 -4.15 10.84
C PHE A 360 -2.94 -4.42 9.64
N ILE A 361 -4.18 -3.93 9.71
CA ILE A 361 -5.12 -3.83 8.58
C ILE A 361 -5.41 -2.35 8.36
N ILE A 362 -5.09 -1.81 7.18
CA ILE A 362 -5.36 -0.40 6.80
C ILE A 362 -6.25 -0.39 5.56
N MET A 363 -7.51 -0.01 5.75
CA MET A 363 -8.55 0.10 4.71
C MET A 363 -9.56 1.18 5.11
N PRO A 364 -9.74 2.26 4.34
CA PRO A 364 -10.66 3.35 4.69
C PRO A 364 -12.11 2.86 4.73
N ALA A 365 -12.83 3.13 5.83
CA ALA A 365 -14.21 2.72 6.05
C ALA A 365 -15.07 3.87 6.61
N SER A 366 -16.38 3.68 6.68
CA SER A 366 -17.31 4.64 7.28
C SER A 366 -17.19 4.61 8.82
N THR A 367 -16.74 5.72 9.41
CA THR A 367 -16.45 5.82 10.85
C THR A 367 -16.93 7.13 11.47
N HIS A 368 -17.02 7.11 12.81
CA HIS A 368 -17.32 8.26 13.66
C HIS A 368 -16.10 8.61 14.52
N SER A 369 -14.99 8.95 13.86
CA SER A 369 -13.69 9.31 14.47
C SER A 369 -13.10 8.22 15.38
N TYR A 370 -12.03 8.56 16.11
CA TYR A 370 -11.25 7.64 16.94
C TYR A 370 -12.00 7.18 18.19
N THR A 371 -11.67 5.98 18.69
CA THR A 371 -12.18 5.55 20.00
C THR A 371 -11.53 6.35 21.13
N ILE A 372 -12.29 6.63 22.19
CA ILE A 372 -11.79 7.30 23.39
C ILE A 372 -10.63 6.50 24.02
N GLU A 373 -10.68 5.16 23.92
CA GLU A 373 -9.62 4.29 24.43
C GLU A 373 -8.29 4.43 23.69
N ALA A 374 -8.30 4.52 22.35
CA ALA A 374 -7.08 4.67 21.57
C ALA A 374 -6.40 6.03 21.82
N LEU A 375 -7.18 7.12 21.89
CA LEU A 375 -6.69 8.44 22.27
C LEU A 375 -6.13 8.44 23.71
N LYS A 376 -6.83 7.82 24.66
CA LYS A 376 -6.40 7.70 26.06
C LYS A 376 -5.09 6.92 26.19
N GLY A 377 -4.92 5.81 25.46
CA GLY A 377 -3.71 5.00 25.49
C GLY A 377 -2.46 5.79 25.16
N GLN A 378 -2.47 6.49 24.01
CA GLN A 378 -1.36 7.34 23.57
C GLN A 378 -1.13 8.54 24.52
N ALA A 379 -2.18 9.14 25.05
CA ALA A 379 -2.06 10.24 26.02
C ALA A 379 -1.36 9.80 27.32
N VAL A 380 -1.67 8.60 27.84
CA VAL A 380 -1.08 8.09 29.09
C VAL A 380 0.37 7.64 28.88
N THR A 381 0.70 6.97 27.77
CA THR A 381 2.10 6.60 27.47
C THR A 381 2.98 7.81 27.15
N LYS A 382 2.45 8.84 26.48
CA LYS A 382 3.14 10.12 26.32
C LYS A 382 3.44 10.77 27.67
N GLN A 383 2.44 10.89 28.55
CA GLN A 383 2.65 11.42 29.91
C GLN A 383 3.66 10.61 30.73
N LEU A 384 3.73 9.29 30.56
CA LEU A 384 4.79 8.47 31.15
C LEU A 384 6.16 8.88 30.60
N ARG A 385 6.32 8.95 29.28
CA ARG A 385 7.59 9.32 28.62
C ARG A 385 8.07 10.70 29.04
N ASP A 386 7.19 11.70 29.00
CA ASP A 386 7.49 13.07 29.40
C ASP A 386 7.99 13.11 30.86
N THR A 387 7.31 12.37 31.77
CA THR A 387 7.72 12.23 33.18
C THR A 387 9.07 11.51 33.31
N ILE A 388 9.34 10.49 32.50
CA ILE A 388 10.64 9.78 32.49
C ILE A 388 11.75 10.69 31.98
N THR A 389 11.52 11.53 30.97
CA THR A 389 12.51 12.49 30.46
C THR A 389 12.81 13.59 31.49
N GLU A 390 11.82 14.10 32.21
CA GLU A 390 12.06 14.99 33.36
C GLU A 390 12.95 14.33 34.42
N ILE A 391 12.64 13.08 34.80
CA ILE A 391 13.41 12.33 35.79
C ILE A 391 14.83 12.02 35.28
N GLN A 392 14.99 11.67 34.00
CA GLN A 392 16.29 11.43 33.37
C GLN A 392 17.16 12.69 33.37
N ASN A 393 16.58 13.87 33.13
CA ASN A 393 17.32 15.13 33.21
C ASN A 393 17.75 15.45 34.66
N ARG A 394 16.88 15.18 35.66
CA ARG A 394 17.25 15.32 37.09
C ARG A 394 18.35 14.35 37.50
N ILE A 395 18.27 13.09 37.06
CA ILE A 395 19.31 12.08 37.29
C ILE A 395 20.61 12.49 36.60
N GLY A 396 20.56 13.00 35.37
CA GLY A 396 21.72 13.49 34.63
C GLY A 396 22.45 14.61 35.35
N ASN A 397 21.71 15.59 35.89
CA ASN A 397 22.29 16.67 36.69
C ASN A 397 22.92 16.14 37.99
N ARG A 398 22.19 15.34 38.79
CA ARG A 398 22.73 14.72 40.03
C ARG A 398 23.98 13.87 39.76
N LEU A 399 23.96 13.09 38.68
CA LEU A 399 25.07 12.25 38.25
C LEU A 399 26.28 13.08 37.83
N PHE A 400 26.08 14.19 37.11
CA PHE A 400 27.15 15.12 36.75
C PHE A 400 27.74 15.85 37.97
N GLU A 401 26.88 16.33 38.86
CA GLU A 401 27.28 16.98 40.12
C GLU A 401 28.10 16.02 41.00
N HIS A 402 27.63 14.79 41.22
CA HIS A 402 28.32 13.84 42.09
C HIS A 402 29.58 13.27 41.43
N ALA A 403 29.55 12.90 40.15
CA ALA A 403 30.70 12.31 39.46
C ALA A 403 31.88 13.28 39.25
N ALA A 404 31.74 14.56 39.61
CA ALA A 404 32.85 15.50 39.77
C ALA A 404 33.65 15.29 41.07
N GLU A 405 33.07 14.59 42.06
CA GLU A 405 33.65 14.33 43.39
C GLU A 405 33.83 12.83 43.67
N GLU A 406 32.74 12.02 43.65
CA GLU A 406 32.76 10.56 43.85
C GLU A 406 31.67 9.84 43.03
N LEU A 407 31.78 8.52 42.88
CA LEU A 407 30.85 7.71 42.07
C LEU A 407 29.52 7.48 42.84
N PRO A 408 28.38 8.07 42.42
CA PRO A 408 27.15 8.10 43.22
C PRO A 408 26.44 6.74 43.33
N LYS A 409 25.71 6.52 44.42
CA LYS A 409 24.92 5.30 44.62
C LYS A 409 23.55 5.44 43.96
N PHE A 410 22.96 4.31 43.59
CA PHE A 410 21.69 4.27 42.86
C PHE A 410 20.51 4.87 43.64
N GLU A 411 20.59 4.87 44.98
CA GLU A 411 19.55 5.40 45.87
C GLU A 411 19.53 6.95 45.87
N ASP A 412 20.70 7.59 45.73
CA ASP A 412 20.87 9.06 45.74
C ASP A 412 20.36 9.70 44.43
N LEU A 413 20.48 8.97 43.31
CA LEU A 413 20.08 9.45 41.99
C LEU A 413 18.55 9.65 41.86
N LEU A 414 17.73 8.82 42.51
CA LEU A 414 16.28 8.78 42.33
C LEU A 414 15.51 9.20 43.60
N SER A 415 15.12 10.48 43.68
CA SER A 415 14.41 11.02 44.84
C SER A 415 13.02 10.39 45.04
N ASP A 416 12.49 10.43 46.27
CA ASP A 416 11.16 9.88 46.55
C ASP A 416 10.03 10.63 45.85
N GLN A 417 10.23 11.91 45.50
CA GLN A 417 9.29 12.65 44.65
C GLN A 417 9.24 12.06 43.23
N ASP A 418 10.41 11.75 42.66
CA ASP A 418 10.52 11.09 41.35
C ASP A 418 9.87 9.68 41.40
N LYS A 419 10.10 8.91 42.48
CA LYS A 419 9.46 7.61 42.73
C LYS A 419 7.93 7.72 42.84
N VAL A 420 7.40 8.75 43.50
CA VAL A 420 5.93 8.98 43.63
C VAL A 420 5.32 9.40 42.28
N ALA A 421 6.00 10.26 41.51
CA ALA A 421 5.56 10.64 40.17
C ALA A 421 5.49 9.42 39.24
N LEU A 422 6.54 8.59 39.22
CA LEU A 422 6.58 7.34 38.45
C LEU A 422 5.45 6.39 38.86
N LYS A 423 5.27 6.13 40.17
CA LYS A 423 4.20 5.26 40.69
C LYS A 423 2.79 5.74 40.29
N ARG A 424 2.55 7.06 40.27
CA ARG A 424 1.27 7.64 39.78
C ARG A 424 1.05 7.36 38.29
N ARG A 425 2.07 7.52 37.43
CA ARG A 425 1.98 7.19 36.00
C ARG A 425 1.81 5.68 35.76
N MET A 426 2.52 4.84 36.50
CA MET A 426 2.38 3.38 36.45
C MET A 426 0.98 2.91 36.86
N PHE A 427 0.32 3.58 37.81
CA PHE A 427 -1.06 3.28 38.17
C PHE A 427 -2.05 3.64 37.05
N ALA A 428 -1.86 4.78 36.39
CA ALA A 428 -2.71 5.23 35.27
C ALA A 428 -2.63 4.32 34.03
N LEU A 429 -1.57 3.52 33.89
CA LEU A 429 -1.38 2.54 32.82
C LEU A 429 -2.12 1.22 33.05
N LYS A 430 -2.70 0.97 34.24
CA LYS A 430 -3.45 -0.26 34.49
C LYS A 430 -4.80 -0.24 33.78
N ARG A 431 -5.13 -1.35 33.11
CA ARG A 431 -6.32 -1.54 32.28
C ARG A 431 -6.93 -2.90 32.62
N ASN A 432 -8.28 -2.99 32.61
CA ASN A 432 -9.01 -4.23 32.89
C ASN A 432 -9.67 -4.83 31.62
N SER A 433 -9.84 -4.03 30.56
CA SER A 433 -10.35 -4.46 29.25
C SER A 433 -9.20 -4.88 28.33
N LEU A 434 -9.41 -5.86 27.45
CA LEU A 434 -8.40 -6.27 26.45
C LEU A 434 -8.08 -5.13 25.47
N PRO A 435 -6.88 -5.06 24.86
CA PRO A 435 -6.54 -4.04 23.85
C PRO A 435 -7.51 -4.08 22.66
N PRO A 436 -8.06 -2.93 22.23
CA PRO A 436 -9.11 -2.91 21.22
C PRO A 436 -8.57 -3.38 19.86
N VAL A 437 -9.40 -4.10 19.10
CA VAL A 437 -9.05 -4.56 17.75
C VAL A 437 -9.07 -3.38 16.75
N VAL A 438 -9.95 -2.40 16.93
CA VAL A 438 -10.16 -1.27 16.02
C VAL A 438 -9.82 0.07 16.68
N THR A 439 -9.25 1.00 15.90
CA THR A 439 -8.83 2.34 16.40
C THR A 439 -9.93 3.40 16.36
N HIS A 440 -10.99 3.17 15.59
CA HIS A 440 -12.11 4.10 15.37
C HIS A 440 -13.45 3.50 15.83
N ASN A 441 -14.45 4.36 16.01
CA ASN A 441 -15.84 3.93 16.14
C ASN A 441 -16.39 3.69 14.72
N MET A 442 -16.72 2.45 14.36
CA MET A 442 -17.34 2.15 13.05
C MET A 442 -18.77 2.67 13.00
N SER A 443 -19.27 3.08 11.82
CA SER A 443 -20.69 3.46 11.68
C SER A 443 -21.63 2.25 11.67
N ASP A 444 -21.17 1.11 11.13
CA ASP A 444 -21.82 -0.19 11.26
C ASP A 444 -20.80 -1.22 11.74
N ASP A 445 -20.59 -1.25 13.05
CA ASP A 445 -19.75 -2.24 13.74
C ASP A 445 -20.32 -3.67 13.64
N GLY A 446 -21.62 -3.82 13.35
CA GLY A 446 -22.32 -5.10 13.36
C GLY A 446 -22.14 -5.91 12.08
N ALA A 447 -22.26 -5.26 10.92
CA ALA A 447 -22.18 -5.88 9.60
C ALA A 447 -20.81 -5.74 8.91
N ASP A 448 -19.84 -5.02 9.52
CA ASP A 448 -18.50 -4.88 8.97
C ASP A 448 -17.81 -6.26 8.78
N PRO A 449 -17.45 -6.66 7.55
CA PRO A 449 -16.96 -8.01 7.27
C PRO A 449 -15.58 -8.29 7.88
N ILE A 450 -14.75 -7.27 8.13
CA ILE A 450 -13.42 -7.42 8.74
C ILE A 450 -13.61 -7.72 10.23
N LEU A 451 -14.43 -6.96 10.93
CA LEU A 451 -14.75 -7.16 12.34
C LEU A 451 -15.54 -8.46 12.58
N MET A 452 -16.53 -8.77 11.74
CA MET A 452 -17.24 -10.07 11.79
C MET A 452 -16.26 -11.24 11.65
N HIS A 453 -15.29 -11.15 10.74
CA HIS A 453 -14.31 -12.22 10.56
C HIS A 453 -13.31 -12.32 11.73
N ILE A 454 -12.79 -11.20 12.24
CA ILE A 454 -11.90 -11.20 13.41
C ILE A 454 -12.61 -11.80 14.64
N ARG A 455 -13.92 -11.50 14.81
CA ARG A 455 -14.76 -12.11 15.85
C ARG A 455 -14.93 -13.62 15.64
N ARG A 456 -15.16 -14.07 14.40
CA ARG A 456 -15.28 -15.49 14.04
C ARG A 456 -14.00 -16.28 14.37
N CYS A 457 -12.84 -15.73 14.04
CA CYS A 457 -11.52 -16.33 14.33
C CYS A 457 -11.03 -16.08 15.77
N GLN A 458 -11.83 -15.39 16.60
CA GLN A 458 -11.59 -15.11 18.03
C GLN A 458 -10.28 -14.36 18.37
N LEU A 459 -9.72 -13.60 17.42
CA LEU A 459 -8.46 -12.87 17.58
C LEU A 459 -8.69 -11.54 18.34
N PHE A 460 -8.87 -11.66 19.66
CA PHE A 460 -9.25 -10.58 20.58
C PHE A 460 -8.07 -9.96 21.35
N ASN A 461 -6.85 -10.02 20.82
CA ASN A 461 -5.64 -9.45 21.44
C ASN A 461 -5.37 -9.94 22.88
N ARG A 462 -5.70 -11.19 23.20
CA ARG A 462 -5.48 -11.79 24.53
C ARG A 462 -3.99 -11.94 24.81
N SER A 463 -3.61 -12.08 26.08
CA SER A 463 -2.23 -12.39 26.48
C SER A 463 -1.72 -13.74 25.96
N SER A 464 -2.62 -14.70 25.71
CA SER A 464 -2.31 -15.96 25.02
C SER A 464 -1.86 -15.78 23.57
N ASP A 465 -2.34 -14.73 22.92
CA ASP A 465 -2.26 -14.61 21.46
C ASP A 465 -0.87 -14.11 21.07
N ARG A 466 -0.19 -14.88 20.21
CA ARG A 466 1.12 -14.55 19.65
C ARG A 466 0.98 -13.64 18.42
N VAL A 467 -0.18 -13.68 17.78
CA VAL A 467 -0.61 -12.73 16.75
C VAL A 467 -1.61 -11.76 17.39
N LYS A 468 -1.32 -10.46 17.35
CA LYS A 468 -2.26 -9.37 17.70
C LYS A 468 -2.77 -8.70 16.43
N ILE A 469 -4.00 -8.18 16.41
CA ILE A 469 -4.58 -7.44 15.27
C ILE A 469 -4.87 -5.98 15.67
N VAL A 470 -4.54 -5.06 14.75
CA VAL A 470 -4.92 -3.65 14.80
C VAL A 470 -5.55 -3.25 13.46
N PHE A 471 -6.85 -2.99 13.46
CA PHE A 471 -7.59 -2.44 12.33
C PHE A 471 -7.63 -0.91 12.41
N HIS A 472 -7.11 -0.25 11.38
CA HIS A 472 -7.10 1.20 11.20
C HIS A 472 -7.99 1.57 9.98
N PRO A 473 -9.29 1.83 10.21
CA PRO A 473 -10.29 2.06 9.15
C PRO A 473 -10.23 3.45 8.47
N ASP A 474 -9.04 4.04 8.33
CA ASP A 474 -8.83 5.37 7.74
C ASP A 474 -7.48 5.44 6.99
N PHE A 475 -7.20 6.53 6.29
CA PHE A 475 -5.90 6.79 5.67
C PHE A 475 -4.86 7.25 6.68
N LEU A 476 -3.61 6.81 6.47
CA LEU A 476 -2.46 7.26 7.24
C LEU A 476 -2.02 8.67 6.83
N ASN A 477 -1.78 9.51 7.84
CA ASN A 477 -1.41 10.91 7.71
C ASN A 477 -0.58 11.29 8.96
N SER A 478 0.54 11.98 8.77
CA SER A 478 1.43 12.46 9.82
C SER A 478 0.75 13.34 10.88
N ASN A 479 -0.41 13.95 10.56
CA ASN A 479 -1.23 14.73 11.49
C ASN A 479 -2.13 13.88 12.41
N ASN A 480 -2.24 12.56 12.19
CA ASN A 480 -3.15 11.71 12.96
C ASN A 480 -2.68 11.57 14.43
N PRO A 481 -3.53 11.87 15.43
CA PRO A 481 -3.12 11.97 16.84
C PRO A 481 -2.74 10.63 17.50
N ILE A 482 -3.05 9.50 16.85
CA ILE A 482 -2.77 8.15 17.34
C ILE A 482 -1.55 7.53 16.64
N LEU A 483 -1.40 7.78 15.33
CA LEU A 483 -0.37 7.18 14.49
C LEU A 483 0.14 8.24 13.52
N GLY A 484 0.96 9.17 14.03
CA GLY A 484 1.57 10.28 13.29
C GLY A 484 2.66 9.80 12.34
N LEU A 485 2.23 9.09 11.30
CA LEU A 485 3.03 8.52 10.21
C LEU A 485 2.27 8.79 8.92
N ASP A 486 2.96 9.30 7.91
CA ASP A 486 2.45 9.22 6.53
C ASP A 486 2.53 7.78 6.03
N TYR A 487 1.72 7.43 5.02
CA TYR A 487 1.64 6.09 4.46
C TYR A 487 3.02 5.48 4.19
N GLU A 488 3.90 6.17 3.47
CA GLU A 488 5.23 5.63 3.18
C GLU A 488 6.08 5.42 4.44
N GLU A 489 6.05 6.34 5.41
CA GLU A 489 6.82 6.17 6.65
C GLU A 489 6.39 4.90 7.39
N PHE A 490 5.08 4.64 7.46
CA PHE A 490 4.55 3.43 8.07
C PHE A 490 5.03 2.18 7.31
N VAL A 491 4.91 2.17 5.97
CA VAL A 491 5.39 1.08 5.11
C VAL A 491 6.88 0.82 5.38
N ARG A 492 7.73 1.86 5.36
CA ARG A 492 9.17 1.77 5.71
C ARG A 492 9.43 1.22 7.11
N GLY A 493 8.52 1.39 8.08
CA GLY A 493 8.65 0.87 9.45
C GLY A 493 8.24 -0.60 9.63
N CYS A 494 7.45 -1.15 8.71
CA CYS A 494 7.01 -2.54 8.75
C CYS A 494 8.14 -3.54 8.42
N HIS A 495 7.90 -4.82 8.68
CA HIS A 495 8.85 -5.90 8.40
C HIS A 495 8.45 -6.73 7.18
N MET A 496 7.14 -6.87 6.91
CA MET A 496 6.61 -7.59 5.75
C MET A 496 5.22 -7.07 5.36
N GLY A 497 5.03 -6.76 4.07
CA GLY A 497 3.71 -6.50 3.48
C GLY A 497 3.00 -7.81 3.10
N VAL A 498 1.68 -7.88 3.24
CA VAL A 498 0.91 -9.09 2.91
C VAL A 498 -0.35 -8.73 2.13
N PHE A 499 -0.40 -9.16 0.86
CA PHE A 499 -1.42 -8.78 -0.12
C PHE A 499 -1.91 -10.04 -0.88
N PRO A 500 -2.69 -10.94 -0.24
CA PRO A 500 -3.13 -12.20 -0.83
C PRO A 500 -4.30 -12.02 -1.82
N SER A 501 -4.20 -11.01 -2.70
CA SER A 501 -5.25 -10.56 -3.62
C SER A 501 -5.82 -11.68 -4.50
N TYR A 502 -7.15 -11.67 -4.68
CA TYR A 502 -7.85 -12.48 -5.68
C TYR A 502 -7.96 -11.75 -7.02
N TYR A 503 -8.28 -10.45 -7.01
CA TYR A 503 -8.39 -9.63 -8.22
C TYR A 503 -7.59 -8.34 -8.05
N GLU A 504 -6.39 -8.33 -8.65
CA GLU A 504 -5.49 -7.18 -8.61
C GLU A 504 -4.73 -7.06 -9.94
N PRO A 505 -5.26 -6.31 -10.91
CA PRO A 505 -4.72 -6.24 -12.28
C PRO A 505 -3.25 -5.81 -12.40
N TRP A 506 -2.76 -5.00 -11.46
CA TRP A 506 -1.32 -4.75 -11.28
C TRP A 506 -0.90 -5.03 -9.83
N GLY A 507 -1.17 -4.10 -8.91
CA GLY A 507 -0.71 -4.20 -7.51
C GLY A 507 0.40 -3.21 -7.21
N TYR A 508 0.02 -1.93 -7.11
CA TYR A 508 0.92 -0.86 -6.69
C TYR A 508 1.47 -1.10 -5.28
N THR A 509 0.64 -1.62 -4.36
CA THR A 509 1.02 -1.89 -2.97
C THR A 509 2.27 -2.79 -2.80
N PRO A 510 2.37 -4.00 -3.37
CA PRO A 510 3.59 -4.80 -3.30
C PRO A 510 4.76 -4.23 -4.13
N ALA A 511 4.50 -3.47 -5.20
CA ALA A 511 5.54 -2.76 -5.93
C ALA A 511 6.17 -1.64 -5.08
N GLU A 512 5.36 -0.84 -4.40
CA GLU A 512 5.78 0.19 -3.43
C GLU A 512 6.57 -0.43 -2.27
N CYS A 513 6.15 -1.59 -1.74
CA CYS A 513 6.94 -2.34 -0.76
C CYS A 513 8.33 -2.70 -1.28
N THR A 514 8.41 -3.15 -2.53
CA THR A 514 9.64 -3.59 -3.17
C THR A 514 10.59 -2.42 -3.42
N VAL A 515 10.07 -1.29 -3.90
CA VAL A 515 10.82 -0.02 -4.01
C VAL A 515 11.30 0.46 -2.63
N MET A 516 10.49 0.26 -1.58
CA MET A 516 10.86 0.54 -0.18
C MET A 516 11.59 -0.63 0.51
N GLY A 517 12.17 -1.59 -0.22
CA GLY A 517 13.04 -2.63 0.34
C GLY A 517 12.39 -3.56 1.38
N ILE A 518 11.06 -3.69 1.41
CA ILE A 518 10.31 -4.51 2.37
C ILE A 518 9.78 -5.77 1.68
N PRO A 519 10.08 -6.98 2.20
CA PRO A 519 9.51 -8.22 1.71
C PRO A 519 7.98 -8.18 1.62
N SER A 520 7.43 -8.70 0.53
CA SER A 520 5.99 -8.70 0.27
C SER A 520 5.49 -10.09 -0.06
N ILE A 521 4.38 -10.52 0.55
CA ILE A 521 3.58 -11.64 0.06
C ILE A 521 2.54 -11.13 -0.93
N THR A 522 2.49 -11.72 -2.12
CA THR A 522 1.53 -11.45 -3.21
C THR A 522 0.97 -12.78 -3.74
N THR A 523 0.21 -12.76 -4.83
CA THR A 523 -0.39 -13.97 -5.46
C THR A 523 -0.08 -14.04 -6.94
N ASN A 524 -0.14 -15.25 -7.52
CA ASN A 524 -0.05 -15.44 -8.96
C ASN A 524 -1.29 -14.93 -9.75
N LEU A 525 -2.33 -14.45 -9.05
CA LEU A 525 -3.46 -13.72 -9.62
C LEU A 525 -3.30 -12.19 -9.57
N SER A 526 -2.30 -11.69 -8.82
CA SER A 526 -1.90 -10.28 -8.83
C SER A 526 -0.94 -10.03 -10.00
N GLY A 527 -1.15 -8.95 -10.76
CA GLY A 527 -0.33 -8.63 -11.94
C GLY A 527 1.16 -8.49 -11.64
N PHE A 528 1.49 -7.91 -10.49
CA PHE A 528 2.83 -7.80 -9.93
C PHE A 528 3.43 -9.17 -9.59
N GLY A 529 2.61 -10.08 -9.03
CA GLY A 529 3.04 -11.44 -8.72
C GLY A 529 3.40 -12.22 -9.98
N SER A 530 2.55 -12.17 -11.01
CA SER A 530 2.86 -12.74 -12.34
C SER A 530 4.13 -12.12 -12.92
N PHE A 531 4.24 -10.78 -12.93
CA PHE A 531 5.41 -10.08 -13.47
C PHE A 531 6.72 -10.49 -12.80
N MET A 532 6.70 -10.69 -11.47
CA MET A 532 7.88 -11.14 -10.69
C MET A 532 8.15 -12.64 -10.82
N GLN A 533 7.13 -13.48 -10.91
CA GLN A 533 7.26 -14.92 -11.16
C GLN A 533 7.94 -15.20 -12.51
N ASP A 534 7.58 -14.44 -13.54
CA ASP A 534 8.19 -14.53 -14.86
C ASP A 534 9.62 -13.95 -14.91
N LEU A 535 10.08 -13.25 -13.87
CA LEU A 535 11.33 -12.47 -13.83
C LEU A 535 12.42 -13.12 -12.97
N ILE A 536 12.05 -13.80 -11.88
CA ILE A 536 12.96 -14.30 -10.85
C ILE A 536 12.70 -15.80 -10.66
N GLU A 537 13.73 -16.64 -10.78
CA GLU A 537 13.58 -18.10 -10.61
C GLU A 537 13.14 -18.51 -9.20
N LYS A 538 13.56 -17.76 -8.19
CA LYS A 538 13.24 -17.99 -6.78
C LYS A 538 12.85 -16.67 -6.09
N PRO A 539 11.61 -16.19 -6.30
CA PRO A 539 11.14 -14.92 -5.73
C PRO A 539 11.31 -14.85 -4.20
N GLU A 540 11.10 -15.97 -3.49
CA GLU A 540 11.16 -16.05 -2.03
C GLU A 540 12.55 -15.71 -1.44
N ASP A 541 13.62 -16.06 -2.17
CA ASP A 541 15.00 -15.79 -1.78
C ASP A 541 15.29 -14.28 -1.84
N GLU A 542 14.78 -13.59 -2.87
CA GLU A 542 14.89 -12.14 -3.01
C GLU A 542 13.86 -11.37 -2.18
N GLY A 543 12.91 -12.06 -1.54
CA GLY A 543 11.95 -11.50 -0.58
C GLY A 543 10.54 -11.22 -1.11
N ILE A 544 10.22 -11.69 -2.33
CA ILE A 544 8.89 -11.64 -2.90
C ILE A 544 8.26 -13.03 -2.75
N TYR A 545 7.34 -13.19 -1.82
CA TYR A 545 6.61 -14.43 -1.62
C TYR A 545 5.38 -14.45 -2.52
N ILE A 546 5.15 -15.57 -3.20
CA ILE A 546 4.01 -15.72 -4.11
C ILE A 546 3.18 -16.91 -3.62
N VAL A 547 1.92 -16.64 -3.30
CA VAL A 547 0.90 -17.67 -3.00
C VAL A 547 0.22 -18.09 -4.30
N ASP A 548 0.06 -19.39 -4.50
CA ASP A 548 -0.71 -19.91 -5.62
C ASP A 548 -2.21 -19.89 -5.27
N ARG A 549 -2.96 -18.96 -5.88
CA ARG A 549 -4.42 -18.90 -5.79
C ARG A 549 -5.11 -19.38 -7.08
N ARG A 550 -4.35 -19.95 -8.03
CA ARG A 550 -4.84 -20.33 -9.36
C ARG A 550 -4.97 -21.85 -9.54
N MET A 551 -3.97 -22.61 -9.09
CA MET A 551 -3.94 -24.08 -9.27
C MET A 551 -4.27 -24.85 -7.99
N GLN A 552 -4.42 -24.16 -6.86
CA GLN A 552 -4.66 -24.74 -5.53
C GLN A 552 -6.07 -24.40 -5.01
N SER A 553 -6.55 -25.15 -4.02
CA SER A 553 -7.80 -24.79 -3.32
C SER A 553 -7.58 -23.57 -2.43
N ILE A 554 -8.68 -22.92 -2.01
CA ILE A 554 -8.63 -21.78 -1.07
C ILE A 554 -7.98 -22.20 0.26
N GLU A 555 -8.22 -23.44 0.70
CA GLU A 555 -7.69 -23.99 1.95
C GLU A 555 -6.17 -24.18 1.89
N ASP A 556 -5.68 -24.76 0.78
CA ASP A 556 -4.24 -24.91 0.51
C ASP A 556 -3.55 -23.55 0.33
N SER A 557 -4.23 -22.60 -0.32
CA SER A 557 -3.73 -21.22 -0.49
C SER A 557 -3.54 -20.53 0.88
N VAL A 558 -4.46 -20.75 1.83
CA VAL A 558 -4.37 -20.21 3.20
C VAL A 558 -3.31 -20.93 4.03
N GLN A 559 -3.18 -22.25 3.83
CA GLN A 559 -2.11 -23.07 4.42
C GLN A 559 -0.73 -22.54 3.97
N GLN A 560 -0.51 -22.36 2.67
CA GLN A 560 0.74 -21.83 2.09
C GLN A 560 1.05 -20.42 2.61
N LEU A 561 0.05 -19.54 2.66
CA LEU A 561 0.19 -18.19 3.22
C LEU A 561 0.63 -18.23 4.69
N SER A 562 0.00 -19.08 5.52
CA SER A 562 0.40 -19.27 6.92
C SER A 562 1.83 -19.82 7.06
N GLU A 563 2.30 -20.60 6.09
CA GLU A 563 3.64 -21.19 6.09
C GLU A 563 4.72 -20.20 5.67
N GLN A 564 4.51 -19.43 4.61
CA GLN A 564 5.42 -18.34 4.21
C GLN A 564 5.57 -17.32 5.36
N MET A 565 4.47 -16.99 6.06
CA MET A 565 4.51 -16.12 7.25
C MET A 565 5.27 -16.75 8.42
N LEU A 566 5.12 -18.06 8.67
CA LEU A 566 5.86 -18.78 9.73
C LEU A 566 7.36 -18.89 9.40
N VAL A 567 7.72 -19.13 8.13
CA VAL A 567 9.11 -19.13 7.64
C VAL A 567 9.73 -17.75 7.82
N PHE A 568 9.00 -16.66 7.54
CA PHE A 568 9.47 -15.31 7.82
C PHE A 568 9.68 -15.04 9.32
N CYS A 569 8.76 -15.47 10.18
CA CYS A 569 8.89 -15.33 11.63
C CYS A 569 10.14 -16.04 12.19
N ASN A 570 10.55 -17.16 11.59
CA ASN A 570 11.74 -17.91 11.99
C ASN A 570 13.08 -17.29 11.53
N LYS A 571 13.08 -16.24 10.69
CA LYS A 571 14.31 -15.55 10.24
C LYS A 571 14.90 -14.69 11.35
N THR A 572 16.21 -14.81 11.59
CA THR A 572 16.97 -13.93 12.51
C THR A 572 17.01 -12.47 12.02
N ARG A 573 17.30 -11.52 12.93
CA ARG A 573 17.47 -10.07 12.59
C ARG A 573 18.45 -9.86 11.43
N ARG A 574 19.57 -10.59 11.39
CA ARG A 574 20.56 -10.54 10.29
C ARG A 574 20.00 -11.06 8.96
N GLN A 575 19.27 -12.17 8.98
CA GLN A 575 18.61 -12.70 7.77
C GLN A 575 17.53 -11.74 7.24
N ARG A 576 16.75 -11.09 8.13
CA ARG A 576 15.76 -10.08 7.73
C ARG A 576 16.41 -8.84 7.09
N ILE A 577 17.52 -8.34 7.63
CA ILE A 577 18.29 -7.24 7.02
C ILE A 577 18.84 -7.66 5.65
N ASN A 578 19.47 -8.84 5.55
CA ASN A 578 19.97 -9.35 4.26
C ASN A 578 18.85 -9.52 3.21
N GLN A 579 17.63 -9.91 3.62
CA GLN A 579 16.49 -10.03 2.72
C GLN A 579 15.99 -8.66 2.25
N ARG A 580 15.95 -7.63 3.12
CA ARG A 580 15.65 -6.26 2.68
C ARG A 580 16.67 -5.73 1.67
N ASN A 581 17.96 -5.97 1.91
CA ASN A 581 19.04 -5.61 0.99
C ASN A 581 19.01 -6.40 -0.34
N ARG A 582 18.17 -7.45 -0.46
CA ARG A 582 17.85 -8.13 -1.71
C ARG A 582 16.64 -7.49 -2.39
N VAL A 583 15.52 -7.32 -1.67
CA VAL A 583 14.31 -6.61 -2.16
C VAL A 583 14.67 -5.23 -2.73
N GLU A 584 15.53 -4.47 -2.06
CA GLU A 584 16.03 -3.16 -2.50
C GLU A 584 16.66 -3.20 -3.90
N ARG A 585 17.34 -4.30 -4.29
CA ARG A 585 17.96 -4.48 -5.61
C ARG A 585 16.94 -4.73 -6.72
N LEU A 586 15.70 -5.10 -6.37
CA LEU A 586 14.59 -5.22 -7.31
C LEU A 586 13.84 -3.90 -7.51
N SER A 587 14.08 -2.88 -6.67
CA SER A 587 13.48 -1.55 -6.86
C SER A 587 13.66 -0.95 -8.28
N PRO A 588 14.79 -1.10 -8.99
CA PRO A 588 14.99 -0.43 -10.27
C PRO A 588 14.31 -1.13 -11.46
N LEU A 589 13.91 -2.40 -11.30
CA LEU A 589 13.02 -3.08 -12.24
C LEU A 589 11.64 -2.43 -12.33
N LEU A 590 11.27 -1.66 -11.30
CA LEU A 590 10.00 -0.98 -11.16
C LEU A 590 10.13 0.53 -11.46
N ASP A 591 11.31 1.01 -11.84
CA ASP A 591 11.53 2.38 -12.31
C ASP A 591 10.88 2.58 -13.70
N TRP A 592 10.21 3.71 -13.88
CA TRP A 592 9.67 4.15 -15.16
C TRP A 592 10.73 4.30 -16.27
N LYS A 593 12.02 4.43 -15.93
CA LYS A 593 13.11 4.33 -16.93
C LYS A 593 13.13 2.98 -17.66
N ASN A 594 12.81 1.89 -16.96
CA ASN A 594 12.76 0.54 -17.53
C ASN A 594 11.34 0.19 -18.02
N LEU A 595 10.30 0.51 -17.24
CA LEU A 595 8.91 0.25 -17.62
C LEU A 595 8.39 1.15 -18.76
N GLY A 596 8.96 2.35 -18.92
CA GLY A 596 8.61 3.30 -19.98
C GLY A 596 8.99 2.83 -21.38
N VAL A 597 10.00 1.95 -21.50
CA VAL A 597 10.40 1.33 -22.77
C VAL A 597 9.23 0.56 -23.41
N GLU A 598 8.36 -0.05 -22.60
CA GLU A 598 7.16 -0.74 -23.11
C GLU A 598 6.09 0.23 -23.65
N TYR A 599 6.01 1.44 -23.11
CA TYR A 599 5.20 2.50 -23.71
C TYR A 599 5.80 2.97 -25.04
N SER A 600 7.14 3.08 -25.15
CA SER A 600 7.80 3.42 -26.43
C SER A 600 7.57 2.34 -27.50
N LYS A 601 7.74 1.05 -27.15
CA LYS A 601 7.41 -0.10 -28.02
C LYS A 601 5.95 -0.08 -28.47
N ALA A 602 4.99 0.18 -27.57
CA ALA A 602 3.57 0.26 -27.90
C ALA A 602 3.26 1.40 -28.89
N ARG A 603 3.89 2.58 -28.70
CA ARG A 603 3.74 3.75 -29.58
C ARG A 603 4.40 3.52 -30.96
N GLN A 604 5.60 2.93 -30.99
CA GLN A 604 6.28 2.51 -32.24
C GLN A 604 5.46 1.48 -33.02
N LEU A 605 4.91 0.47 -32.36
CA LEU A 605 4.05 -0.55 -32.98
C LEU A 605 2.76 0.06 -33.56
N ALA A 606 2.22 1.13 -32.97
CA ALA A 606 1.08 1.85 -33.52
C ALA A 606 1.45 2.66 -34.77
N LEU A 607 2.61 3.34 -34.75
CA LEU A 607 3.15 4.03 -35.93
C LEU A 607 3.42 3.06 -37.09
N ARG A 608 4.08 1.93 -36.84
CA ARG A 608 4.37 0.90 -37.86
C ARG A 608 3.11 0.23 -38.43
N ARG A 609 2.01 0.17 -37.67
CA ARG A 609 0.70 -0.33 -38.17
C ARG A 609 -0.08 0.67 -39.00
N ALA A 610 0.08 1.98 -38.74
CA ALA A 610 -0.64 3.03 -39.46
C ALA A 610 0.10 3.55 -40.69
N TYR A 611 1.44 3.56 -40.65
CA TYR A 611 2.31 4.07 -41.71
C TYR A 611 3.37 3.04 -42.11
N PRO A 612 3.00 1.83 -42.58
CA PRO A 612 3.96 0.78 -42.94
C PRO A 612 4.97 1.28 -43.98
N ASP A 613 4.50 1.98 -45.03
CA ASP A 613 5.31 2.56 -46.12
C ASP A 613 6.36 3.60 -45.67
N ALA A 614 6.41 3.96 -44.38
CA ALA A 614 7.36 4.91 -43.80
C ALA A 614 8.50 4.24 -42.98
N PHE A 615 8.46 2.91 -42.84
CA PHE A 615 9.54 2.09 -42.31
C PHE A 615 10.18 1.30 -43.47
N GLY A 616 11.48 1.01 -43.38
CA GLY A 616 12.20 0.29 -44.44
C GLY A 616 12.28 -1.22 -44.17
N ASP A 617 12.50 -2.02 -45.21
CA ASP A 617 12.73 -3.48 -45.07
C ASP A 617 13.98 -3.84 -44.22
N GLU A 618 14.84 -2.86 -43.92
CA GLU A 618 15.99 -3.01 -43.00
C GLU A 618 15.60 -2.81 -41.51
N ASP A 619 14.41 -2.26 -41.21
CA ASP A 619 13.86 -2.10 -39.85
C ASP A 619 13.16 -3.39 -39.33
N ASP A 620 13.29 -4.52 -40.04
CA ASP A 620 12.46 -5.72 -39.86
C ASP A 620 13.09 -6.86 -39.04
N VAL A 621 14.32 -6.69 -38.55
CA VAL A 621 15.13 -7.81 -38.02
C VAL A 621 15.25 -7.82 -36.48
N ASP A 622 14.81 -8.93 -35.89
CA ASP A 622 15.09 -9.47 -34.54
C ASP A 622 14.73 -8.72 -33.24
N ASP A 623 14.48 -7.42 -33.19
CA ASP A 623 14.38 -6.68 -31.90
C ASP A 623 13.12 -7.01 -31.02
N PHE A 624 12.23 -7.87 -31.51
CA PHE A 624 11.12 -8.46 -30.72
C PHE A 624 11.39 -9.88 -30.19
N ALA A 625 12.56 -10.48 -30.48
CA ALA A 625 12.88 -11.89 -30.22
C ALA A 625 14.01 -12.11 -29.18
N GLY A 626 14.25 -11.14 -28.28
CA GLY A 626 15.27 -11.24 -27.23
C GLY A 626 15.11 -12.44 -26.29
N GLY A 627 16.13 -13.32 -26.25
CA GLY A 627 16.10 -14.61 -25.55
C GLY A 627 16.02 -14.56 -24.02
N THR A 628 15.52 -15.64 -23.42
CA THR A 628 15.23 -15.75 -21.97
C THR A 628 16.47 -15.98 -21.09
N ASN A 629 17.36 -15.00 -20.99
CA ASN A 629 18.41 -14.99 -19.97
C ASN A 629 17.84 -14.62 -18.60
N LYS A 630 17.46 -15.64 -17.83
CA LYS A 630 17.12 -15.52 -16.41
C LYS A 630 18.36 -15.12 -15.60
N MET A 631 18.17 -14.43 -14.48
CA MET A 631 19.30 -14.00 -13.64
C MET A 631 20.11 -15.21 -13.11
N PRO A 632 21.43 -15.26 -13.33
CA PRO A 632 22.27 -16.36 -12.86
C PRO A 632 22.39 -16.37 -11.33
N PHE A 633 22.59 -17.58 -10.78
CA PHE A 633 22.62 -17.82 -9.34
C PHE A 633 23.63 -16.94 -8.59
N SER A 634 23.11 -16.20 -7.61
CA SER A 634 23.82 -15.76 -6.39
C SER A 634 25.26 -15.25 -6.57
N VAL A 635 25.41 -13.98 -6.96
CA VAL A 635 26.70 -13.27 -6.76
C VAL A 635 27.06 -13.33 -5.27
N PRO A 636 28.25 -13.84 -4.89
CA PRO A 636 28.61 -14.02 -3.48
C PRO A 636 28.70 -12.68 -2.73
N GLY A 637 28.15 -12.65 -1.52
CA GLY A 637 28.00 -11.41 -0.75
C GLY A 637 29.30 -10.85 -0.22
N SER A 638 29.72 -9.71 -0.78
CA SER A 638 30.85 -8.86 -0.37
C SER A 638 32.25 -9.47 -0.58
N PRO A 639 33.30 -8.63 -0.66
CA PRO A 639 34.68 -9.12 -0.75
C PRO A 639 35.03 -10.00 0.46
N ARG A 640 35.68 -11.14 0.21
CA ARG A 640 36.26 -11.98 1.27
C ARG A 640 37.45 -11.25 1.88
N PHE A 641 37.28 -10.71 3.09
CA PHE A 641 38.40 -10.31 3.95
C PHE A 641 39.38 -11.48 4.08
N ARG A 642 40.61 -11.31 3.59
CA ARG A 642 41.69 -12.28 3.80
C ARG A 642 42.03 -12.32 5.28
N HIS A 643 42.33 -13.50 5.81
CA HIS A 643 42.92 -13.62 7.14
C HIS A 643 44.34 -13.03 7.13
N GLY A 644 44.53 -11.98 7.93
CA GLY A 644 45.80 -11.35 8.25
C GLY A 644 45.56 -10.45 9.46
N ALA A 645 46.47 -10.48 10.45
CA ALA A 645 46.32 -9.66 11.63
C ALA A 645 46.78 -8.23 11.32
N MET A 646 45.89 -7.25 11.47
CA MET A 646 46.21 -5.82 11.43
C MET A 646 45.91 -5.21 12.81
N THR A 647 46.78 -4.33 13.27
CA THR A 647 46.65 -3.63 14.55
C THR A 647 45.85 -2.33 14.40
N PRO A 648 45.35 -1.71 15.48
CA PRO A 648 44.37 -0.61 15.39
C PRO A 648 44.85 0.75 14.80
N GLY A 649 45.95 0.80 14.05
CA GLY A 649 46.46 2.01 13.40
C GLY A 649 45.92 2.26 11.98
N ASP A 650 45.74 1.20 11.19
CA ASP A 650 45.54 1.29 9.73
C ASP A 650 44.11 1.67 9.28
N ILE A 651 43.28 2.21 10.18
CA ILE A 651 41.91 2.65 9.84
C ILE A 651 41.90 4.03 9.15
N GLY A 652 42.95 4.84 9.31
CA GLY A 652 42.99 6.21 8.77
C GLY A 652 43.21 6.34 7.26
N THR A 653 43.85 5.36 6.61
CA THR A 653 44.28 5.45 5.20
C THR A 653 43.19 5.05 4.20
N LEU A 654 42.16 4.31 4.62
CA LEU A 654 41.08 3.84 3.75
C LEU A 654 40.21 4.96 3.13
N THR A 655 40.26 6.18 3.67
CA THR A 655 39.60 7.35 3.09
C THR A 655 40.38 8.04 1.98
N GLU A 656 41.71 7.84 1.89
CA GLU A 656 42.53 8.45 0.83
C GLU A 656 42.50 7.60 -0.45
N GLU A 657 42.54 6.27 -0.35
CA GLU A 657 42.46 5.37 -1.53
C GLU A 657 41.13 5.50 -2.30
N MET A 658 40.04 5.95 -1.66
CA MET A 658 38.75 6.18 -2.33
C MET A 658 38.71 7.44 -3.21
N GLN A 659 39.68 8.35 -3.12
CA GLN A 659 39.73 9.58 -3.94
C GLN A 659 40.51 9.40 -5.26
N GLY A 660 41.16 8.25 -5.49
CA GLY A 660 42.05 8.03 -6.64
C GLY A 660 41.43 7.41 -7.90
N LEU A 661 40.19 6.91 -7.85
CA LEU A 661 39.60 6.12 -8.94
C LEU A 661 38.91 6.98 -10.01
N HIS A 662 39.72 7.58 -10.89
CA HIS A 662 39.23 8.18 -12.13
C HIS A 662 38.72 7.14 -13.14
N THR A 663 37.72 7.55 -13.91
CA THR A 663 37.01 6.78 -14.95
C THR A 663 37.89 6.23 -16.08
N SER A 664 37.80 4.94 -16.42
CA SER A 664 38.48 4.39 -17.62
C SER A 664 37.84 3.17 -18.31
N ASP A 665 36.59 2.79 -18.03
CA ASP A 665 35.95 1.57 -18.58
C ASP A 665 34.68 1.84 -19.44
N TYR A 666 34.68 2.95 -20.19
CA TYR A 666 33.58 3.28 -21.11
C TYR A 666 33.99 3.10 -22.58
N LYS A 667 33.61 1.97 -23.21
CA LYS A 667 33.68 1.82 -24.67
C LYS A 667 32.53 2.63 -25.30
N GLY A 668 32.87 3.80 -25.82
CA GLY A 668 31.87 4.79 -26.23
C GLY A 668 31.08 4.45 -27.50
N GLN A 669 29.79 4.80 -27.48
CA GLN A 669 29.09 5.36 -28.62
C GLN A 669 28.59 6.76 -28.22
N VAL A 670 28.83 7.75 -29.08
CA VAL A 670 28.42 9.15 -28.85
C VAL A 670 27.04 9.36 -29.47
N TRP A 671 26.09 9.88 -28.68
CA TRP A 671 24.79 10.27 -29.20
C TRP A 671 24.89 11.59 -29.99
N PRO A 672 24.42 11.66 -31.24
CA PRO A 672 24.48 12.88 -32.04
C PRO A 672 23.39 13.87 -31.61
N GLY A 673 23.75 14.88 -30.82
CA GLY A 673 22.82 15.97 -30.48
C GLY A 673 23.32 16.99 -29.45
N MET A 674 24.06 16.57 -28.43
CA MET A 674 24.61 17.47 -27.41
C MET A 674 25.83 18.23 -27.92
N ARG A 675 25.90 19.53 -27.64
CA ARG A 675 27.11 20.35 -27.81
C ARG A 675 27.88 20.42 -26.49
N PRO A 676 29.22 20.47 -26.47
CA PRO A 676 30.00 20.41 -25.23
C PRO A 676 30.10 21.75 -24.46
N GLU A 677 29.24 22.73 -24.74
CA GLU A 677 29.41 24.12 -24.28
C GLU A 677 28.50 24.51 -23.09
N ASP A 678 27.55 23.64 -22.71
CA ASP A 678 26.53 23.93 -21.68
C ASP A 678 26.88 23.41 -20.26
N GLU A 679 28.05 22.79 -20.03
CA GLU A 679 28.42 22.21 -18.72
C GLU A 679 29.20 23.14 -17.77
N GLU A 680 29.60 24.35 -18.18
CA GLU A 680 30.55 25.19 -17.40
C GLU A 680 29.91 26.36 -16.61
N ASP A 681 28.59 26.59 -16.71
CA ASP A 681 27.91 27.77 -16.14
C ASP A 681 27.42 27.57 -14.68
N SER A 682 28.34 27.24 -13.78
CA SER A 682 28.08 27.05 -12.34
C SER A 682 27.94 28.39 -11.59
N TYR A 683 26.71 28.93 -11.52
CA TYR A 683 26.41 30.22 -10.86
C TYR A 683 26.13 30.10 -9.34
N PRO A 684 26.94 30.70 -8.44
CA PRO A 684 26.79 30.57 -6.99
C PRO A 684 26.43 31.91 -6.30
N PHE A 685 25.20 32.07 -5.79
CA PHE A 685 24.80 33.24 -4.97
C PHE A 685 23.73 32.90 -3.92
N PRO A 686 23.54 33.69 -2.84
CA PRO A 686 23.87 33.16 -1.51
C PRO A 686 22.73 33.14 -0.48
N LEU A 687 22.95 32.41 0.61
CA LEU A 687 22.07 32.34 1.78
C LEU A 687 22.01 33.68 2.55
N VAL A 688 20.92 34.44 2.37
CA VAL A 688 20.63 35.63 3.18
C VAL A 688 19.80 35.22 4.41
N LEU A 689 20.47 35.07 5.56
CA LEU A 689 19.82 34.88 6.85
C LEU A 689 19.03 36.14 7.26
N LYS A 690 17.72 36.01 7.52
CA LYS A 690 16.89 37.08 8.08
C LYS A 690 16.34 36.69 9.45
N VAL A 691 16.69 37.47 10.46
CA VAL A 691 16.46 37.17 11.88
C VAL A 691 15.02 37.49 12.31
N ARG A 692 14.48 36.69 13.25
CA ARG A 692 13.17 36.92 13.89
C ARG A 692 13.16 38.22 14.72
N SER A 693 12.05 38.94 14.70
CA SER A 693 11.59 39.76 15.83
C SER A 693 10.19 39.30 16.29
N ARG A 694 9.84 39.62 17.54
CA ARG A 694 8.62 39.13 18.23
C ARG A 694 8.00 40.28 19.03
N ALA A 695 6.72 40.12 19.37
CA ALA A 695 5.87 41.01 20.19
C ALA A 695 5.39 42.32 19.51
N GLY A 696 4.17 42.80 19.79
CA GLY A 696 3.07 42.12 20.50
C GLY A 696 1.93 43.05 20.99
N SER A 697 0.72 42.49 21.15
CA SER A 697 -0.50 43.13 21.70
C SER A 697 -1.06 44.32 20.86
N VAL A 698 -2.28 44.84 21.02
CA VAL A 698 -3.31 44.78 22.09
C VAL A 698 -4.72 44.50 21.49
N MET A 699 -5.73 44.24 22.33
CA MET A 699 -7.11 43.87 21.95
C MET A 699 -8.07 45.05 21.68
N SER A 700 -9.18 44.71 20.99
CA SER A 700 -10.58 45.16 21.24
C SER A 700 -11.00 46.63 21.11
N GLY A 701 -12.11 46.87 20.39
CA GLY A 701 -12.90 48.11 20.49
C GLY A 701 -13.98 48.22 19.40
N ALA A 702 -15.24 48.38 19.79
CA ALA A 702 -16.44 48.38 18.94
C ALA A 702 -16.50 49.45 17.83
N SER A 703 -17.27 49.18 16.76
CA SER A 703 -18.34 50.09 16.23
C SER A 703 -19.02 49.55 14.95
N THR A 704 -20.33 49.32 15.02
CA THR A 704 -21.31 49.52 13.92
C THR A 704 -21.97 50.90 14.14
N PRO A 705 -22.53 51.63 13.13
CA PRO A 705 -23.58 51.15 12.20
C PRO A 705 -23.62 51.75 10.77
N GLY A 706 -24.63 51.36 9.98
CA GLY A 706 -24.94 51.88 8.63
C GLY A 706 -24.24 51.12 7.50
N GLY A 707 -24.88 50.66 6.42
CA GLY A 707 -26.27 50.83 5.97
C GLY A 707 -26.48 52.11 5.15
N GLY A 708 -26.81 52.04 3.85
CA GLY A 708 -26.94 50.88 2.95
C GLY A 708 -27.65 51.29 1.65
N MET A 709 -27.70 50.42 0.64
CA MET A 709 -28.60 50.61 -0.52
C MET A 709 -29.06 49.28 -1.11
N SER A 710 -30.31 49.21 -1.53
CA SER A 710 -31.04 47.98 -1.91
C SER A 710 -32.00 48.26 -3.06
N ARG A 711 -32.44 47.19 -3.75
CA ARG A 711 -33.75 47.04 -4.43
C ARG A 711 -33.95 45.55 -4.75
N THR A 712 -34.64 44.77 -3.92
CA THR A 712 -36.10 44.66 -3.64
C THR A 712 -36.90 43.95 -4.74
N LEU A 713 -37.62 42.89 -4.33
CA LEU A 713 -38.69 42.23 -5.09
C LEU A 713 -39.95 43.12 -5.16
N SER A 714 -40.92 42.74 -5.99
CA SER A 714 -42.11 43.55 -6.27
C SER A 714 -43.32 43.22 -5.38
N GLU A 715 -44.28 44.13 -5.33
CA GLU A 715 -45.54 43.98 -4.59
C GLU A 715 -46.37 42.77 -5.06
N GLY A 716 -46.31 42.47 -6.36
CA GLY A 716 -46.94 41.27 -6.95
C GLY A 716 -46.22 39.96 -6.61
N ASP A 717 -45.00 39.99 -6.06
CA ASP A 717 -44.31 38.80 -5.55
C ASP A 717 -44.77 38.48 -4.11
N LEU A 718 -45.13 39.52 -3.34
CA LEU A 718 -45.67 39.38 -1.99
C LEU A 718 -47.12 38.87 -2.01
N GLN A 719 -47.98 39.44 -2.85
CA GLN A 719 -49.39 39.00 -2.94
C GLN A 719 -49.51 37.53 -3.39
N ARG A 720 -48.65 37.08 -4.33
CA ARG A 720 -48.62 35.67 -4.77
C ARG A 720 -48.13 34.71 -3.68
N ALA A 721 -47.33 35.18 -2.71
CA ALA A 721 -46.93 34.37 -1.56
C ALA A 721 -48.09 34.18 -0.56
N ASP A 722 -48.86 35.24 -0.28
CA ASP A 722 -50.01 35.17 0.63
C ASP A 722 -51.16 34.33 0.06
N GLU A 723 -51.50 34.45 -1.23
CA GLU A 723 -52.50 33.58 -1.88
C GLU A 723 -52.14 32.10 -1.74
N ALA A 724 -50.88 31.75 -2.03
CA ALA A 724 -50.38 30.37 -1.97
C ALA A 724 -50.43 29.76 -0.55
N LEU A 725 -50.25 30.58 0.50
CA LEU A 725 -50.30 30.14 1.89
C LEU A 725 -51.74 29.96 2.43
N SER A 726 -52.73 30.62 1.82
CA SER A 726 -54.13 30.60 2.31
C SER A 726 -54.83 29.23 2.20
N HIS A 727 -54.36 28.35 1.31
CA HIS A 727 -55.09 27.14 0.90
C HIS A 727 -54.70 25.83 1.63
N HIS A 728 -53.83 25.86 2.65
CA HIS A 728 -53.42 24.64 3.38
C HIS A 728 -53.58 24.72 4.90
N ARG A 729 -54.47 23.89 5.45
CA ARG A 729 -54.60 23.59 6.89
C ARG A 729 -54.23 22.12 7.18
N PRO A 730 -53.22 21.85 8.02
CA PRO A 730 -53.09 20.60 8.76
C PRO A 730 -53.76 20.70 10.15
N ASN A 731 -54.08 19.55 10.77
CA ASN A 731 -54.83 19.50 12.04
C ASN A 731 -53.94 19.41 13.30
N VAL A 732 -54.55 19.81 14.42
CA VAL A 732 -54.10 19.81 15.83
C VAL A 732 -53.82 18.35 16.31
N SER A 733 -52.79 18.03 17.10
CA SER A 733 -52.66 18.35 18.55
C SER A 733 -51.24 18.31 19.14
N TYR A 734 -51.09 18.73 20.41
CA TYR A 734 -49.83 19.09 21.09
C TYR A 734 -49.82 18.77 22.60
N ALA A 735 -48.66 18.37 23.16
CA ALA A 735 -48.21 18.61 24.54
C ALA A 735 -46.69 18.32 24.64
N ARG A 736 -45.78 19.32 24.70
CA ARG A 736 -45.31 20.12 25.87
C ARG A 736 -44.55 19.32 26.96
N PRO A 737 -43.33 19.78 27.30
CA PRO A 737 -43.09 20.37 28.63
C PRO A 737 -42.45 21.78 28.55
N SER A 738 -42.07 22.40 29.68
CA SER A 738 -41.70 23.84 29.73
C SER A 738 -40.65 24.26 30.78
N LYS A 739 -39.64 25.02 30.30
CA LYS A 739 -38.98 26.21 30.90
C LYS A 739 -38.32 26.19 32.31
N MET A 740 -37.05 26.65 32.33
CA MET A 740 -36.44 27.72 33.19
C MET A 740 -36.28 27.48 34.71
N ASP A 741 -35.26 27.99 35.44
CA ASP A 741 -33.98 28.66 35.12
C ASP A 741 -33.01 28.61 36.35
N ASP A 742 -31.75 29.05 36.17
CA ASP A 742 -30.79 29.66 37.13
C ASP A 742 -30.07 28.95 38.34
N VAL A 743 -28.73 29.00 38.25
CA VAL A 743 -27.73 29.53 39.23
C VAL A 743 -27.44 28.85 40.62
N SER A 744 -26.33 28.09 40.63
CA SER A 744 -25.19 28.00 41.61
C SER A 744 -25.29 27.61 43.13
N LEU A 745 -24.50 26.58 43.49
CA LEU A 745 -23.53 26.49 44.63
C LEU A 745 -23.96 26.25 46.12
N GLY A 746 -24.41 25.02 46.44
CA GLY A 746 -24.06 24.23 47.66
C GLY A 746 -24.41 24.76 49.07
N PRO A 747 -23.88 24.18 50.19
CA PRO A 747 -23.25 22.85 50.40
C PRO A 747 -23.82 22.06 51.64
N PHE A 748 -23.14 20.98 52.09
CA PHE A 748 -23.38 20.15 53.32
C PHE A 748 -24.61 19.18 53.32
N HIS A 749 -24.73 18.14 54.19
CA HIS A 749 -23.79 17.02 54.54
C HIS A 749 -24.51 15.93 55.40
N ILE A 750 -24.27 14.63 55.13
CA ILE A 750 -24.46 13.39 55.99
C ILE A 750 -25.85 13.09 56.64
N LEU A 751 -26.45 11.92 56.36
CA LEU A 751 -26.72 10.78 57.31
C LEU A 751 -27.67 9.69 56.73
N CYS A 752 -27.61 8.47 57.29
CA CYS A 752 -28.38 7.27 56.91
C CYS A 752 -29.58 7.03 57.85
N PRO A 753 -30.57 6.19 57.46
CA PRO A 753 -30.56 4.73 57.75
C PRO A 753 -30.90 3.86 56.50
N ARG A 754 -30.70 2.54 56.38
CA ARG A 754 -30.63 1.32 57.23
C ARG A 754 -31.92 0.46 57.31
N ASP A 755 -31.72 -0.84 57.07
CA ASP A 755 -32.40 -2.04 57.61
C ASP A 755 -33.62 -2.75 56.91
N TYR A 756 -33.34 -4.02 56.51
CA TYR A 756 -34.14 -5.28 56.66
C TYR A 756 -34.89 -6.00 55.50
N ASN A 757 -34.98 -7.34 55.65
CA ASN A 757 -35.45 -8.40 54.72
C ASN A 757 -36.94 -8.81 54.91
N PRO A 758 -37.55 -9.55 53.96
CA PRO A 758 -37.70 -11.03 54.04
C PRO A 758 -37.47 -11.75 52.65
N THR A 759 -37.03 -13.01 52.45
CA THR A 759 -37.54 -14.38 52.81
C THR A 759 -39.01 -14.61 52.42
N GLU A 760 -39.50 -15.69 51.77
CA GLU A 760 -39.02 -17.00 51.23
C GLU A 760 -40.11 -17.48 50.20
N SER A 761 -40.12 -18.59 49.44
CA SER A 761 -39.22 -19.63 48.85
C SER A 761 -40.05 -20.32 47.70
N MET A 762 -39.74 -21.36 46.92
CA MET A 762 -38.78 -22.50 46.84
C MET A 762 -38.28 -22.60 45.36
N VAL A 763 -37.36 -23.44 44.85
CA VAL A 763 -36.72 -24.75 45.18
C VAL A 763 -37.50 -26.03 44.79
N GLN A 764 -37.14 -26.63 43.64
CA GLN A 764 -37.24 -28.08 43.36
C GLN A 764 -35.97 -28.59 42.65
N ILE A 765 -35.57 -29.84 42.92
CA ILE A 765 -34.31 -30.46 42.49
C ILE A 765 -34.58 -31.90 42.04
N ALA A 766 -33.81 -32.41 41.06
CA ALA A 766 -33.71 -33.84 40.77
C ALA A 766 -32.23 -34.25 40.65
N THR A 767 -31.80 -35.24 41.45
CA THR A 767 -30.42 -35.74 41.51
C THR A 767 -30.39 -37.25 41.73
N VAL A 768 -29.65 -37.99 40.90
CA VAL A 768 -29.49 -39.46 40.94
C VAL A 768 -28.11 -39.79 40.35
N GLN A 769 -27.26 -40.66 40.92
CA GLN A 769 -27.05 -41.11 42.31
C GLN A 769 -25.60 -41.64 42.41
N PHE A 770 -24.98 -41.62 43.60
CA PHE A 770 -23.73 -42.32 43.88
C PHE A 770 -23.99 -43.66 44.58
N ASN A 771 -23.14 -44.66 44.40
CA ASN A 771 -23.08 -45.82 45.30
C ASN A 771 -21.64 -46.30 45.56
N ARG A 772 -21.48 -47.19 46.55
CA ARG A 772 -20.26 -47.31 47.40
C ARG A 772 -19.28 -48.41 46.99
N GLY A 773 -18.01 -48.23 47.38
CA GLY A 773 -16.99 -49.29 47.46
C GLY A 773 -15.78 -48.92 48.33
N LEU A 774 -15.54 -49.67 49.41
CA LEU A 774 -14.39 -49.65 50.33
C LEU A 774 -14.25 -51.08 50.88
N PRO A 775 -13.05 -51.62 51.19
CA PRO A 775 -12.32 -51.21 52.41
C PRO A 775 -10.78 -51.40 52.43
N ASN A 776 -10.10 -50.85 53.47
CA ASN A 776 -8.90 -51.38 54.16
C ASN A 776 -7.58 -51.61 53.36
N SER A 777 -6.36 -51.45 53.91
CA SER A 777 -5.87 -51.14 55.27
C SER A 777 -4.41 -50.59 55.25
N GLY A 778 -3.89 -50.13 56.40
CA GLY A 778 -2.43 -50.09 56.66
C GLY A 778 -1.95 -48.94 57.56
N ARG A 779 -1.16 -49.24 58.60
CA ARG A 779 -0.50 -48.25 59.48
C ARG A 779 1.03 -48.40 59.39
N GLY A 780 1.80 -47.31 59.54
CA GLY A 780 3.28 -47.38 59.57
C GLY A 780 3.97 -46.11 60.09
N TYR A 781 4.18 -46.03 61.40
CA TYR A 781 5.09 -45.06 62.06
C TYR A 781 6.55 -45.34 61.61
N ALA A 782 7.46 -44.39 61.31
CA ALA A 782 7.87 -43.09 61.89
C ALA A 782 9.00 -43.17 62.95
N LYS A 783 10.20 -42.63 62.64
CA LYS A 783 11.15 -41.84 63.49
C LYS A 783 12.54 -41.67 62.86
N ALA A 784 13.36 -40.74 63.38
CA ALA A 784 14.64 -40.29 62.80
C ALA A 784 15.85 -40.37 63.76
N ARG A 785 17.07 -40.41 63.19
CA ARG A 785 18.40 -40.08 63.75
C ARG A 785 19.24 -39.49 62.59
N LYS A 786 20.03 -38.40 62.64
CA LYS A 786 21.06 -37.82 63.56
C LYS A 786 22.49 -38.40 63.39
N GLY A 787 23.47 -37.50 63.17
CA GLY A 787 24.92 -37.75 62.92
C GLY A 787 25.26 -37.60 61.43
N CYS A 788 26.21 -36.79 60.92
CA CYS A 788 27.51 -36.23 61.36
C CYS A 788 28.68 -37.23 61.40
N GLY A 789 29.81 -36.89 60.76
CA GLY A 789 31.07 -37.66 60.79
C GLY A 789 31.86 -37.62 59.47
N ASP A 790 32.94 -36.85 59.44
CA ASP A 790 33.79 -36.49 58.30
C ASP A 790 34.77 -37.59 57.78
N GLU A 791 35.42 -37.25 56.65
CA GLU A 791 36.76 -37.67 56.17
C GLU A 791 37.20 -39.14 56.10
N HIS A 792 37.58 -39.58 54.88
CA HIS A 792 38.97 -39.94 54.57
C HIS A 792 39.23 -40.10 53.05
N THR A 793 40.38 -39.61 52.59
CA THR A 793 40.97 -39.90 51.26
C THR A 793 42.06 -40.98 51.38
N PRO A 794 42.38 -41.74 50.32
CA PRO A 794 43.58 -41.36 49.55
C PRO A 794 43.53 -41.67 48.03
N THR A 795 44.60 -41.25 47.35
CA THR A 795 44.86 -41.31 45.91
C THR A 795 45.04 -42.71 45.30
N PHE A 796 44.62 -42.88 44.04
CA PHE A 796 45.37 -43.64 43.02
C PHE A 796 45.18 -42.96 41.64
N GLY A 797 46.16 -43.07 40.75
CA GLY A 797 46.18 -42.34 39.47
C GLY A 797 46.43 -43.22 38.23
N VAL A 798 46.19 -42.65 37.04
CA VAL A 798 46.42 -43.29 35.73
C VAL A 798 47.23 -42.36 34.83
N ARG A 799 48.04 -42.93 33.93
CA ARG A 799 49.05 -42.22 33.11
C ARG A 799 48.50 -41.55 31.86
N GLN A 800 49.25 -40.56 31.37
CA GLN A 800 49.18 -40.03 30.01
C GLN A 800 49.62 -41.07 28.97
N LEU A 801 49.23 -40.89 27.70
CA LEU A 801 50.19 -40.69 26.61
C LEU A 801 49.56 -40.05 25.35
N PHE A 802 50.37 -39.28 24.64
CA PHE A 802 50.16 -38.79 23.25
C PHE A 802 50.53 -39.93 22.27
N GLN A 803 50.42 -39.89 20.92
CA GLN A 803 49.93 -38.93 19.90
C GLN A 803 49.33 -39.83 18.75
N THR A 804 49.10 -39.51 17.46
CA THR A 804 49.36 -38.41 16.50
C THR A 804 48.35 -38.56 15.35
N ASN A 805 48.01 -37.53 14.56
CA ASN A 805 47.54 -37.75 13.18
C ASN A 805 47.53 -36.50 12.28
N ALA A 806 48.20 -36.58 11.11
CA ALA A 806 48.19 -35.63 9.99
C ALA A 806 48.89 -36.29 8.76
N PRO A 807 48.87 -35.72 7.53
CA PRO A 807 47.70 -35.73 6.66
C PRO A 807 48.02 -36.12 5.19
N ARG A 808 47.04 -36.57 4.39
CA ARG A 808 46.93 -36.25 2.93
C ARG A 808 45.65 -36.76 2.24
N ALA A 809 45.41 -36.20 1.06
CA ALA A 809 44.22 -36.32 0.19
C ALA A 809 44.02 -37.69 -0.49
N LEU A 810 42.80 -37.92 -1.01
CA LEU A 810 42.43 -38.72 -2.20
C LEU A 810 41.08 -38.16 -2.77
N PRO A 811 40.60 -38.56 -3.98
CA PRO A 811 39.94 -37.62 -4.90
C PRO A 811 38.49 -37.98 -5.31
N SER A 812 38.02 -37.27 -6.35
CA SER A 812 36.81 -37.48 -7.16
C SER A 812 36.44 -38.93 -7.47
N TRP A 813 35.14 -39.24 -7.39
CA TRP A 813 34.53 -40.43 -7.99
C TRP A 813 33.45 -39.99 -8.99
N GLU A 814 33.67 -40.29 -10.26
CA GLU A 814 32.59 -40.40 -11.24
C GLU A 814 31.84 -41.72 -11.00
N ASN A 815 30.54 -41.77 -11.30
CA ASN A 815 29.81 -43.03 -11.46
C ASN A 815 29.22 -43.07 -12.86
N ASN A 816 29.38 -44.21 -13.52
CA ASN A 816 29.10 -44.41 -14.94
C ASN A 816 28.38 -45.77 -15.13
N ALA A 817 27.77 -45.97 -16.31
CA ALA A 817 27.11 -47.20 -16.76
C ALA A 817 25.76 -47.60 -16.07
N PRO A 818 24.90 -48.39 -16.74
CA PRO A 818 24.70 -48.48 -18.20
C PRO A 818 23.22 -48.51 -18.65
N SER A 819 23.05 -48.51 -19.97
CA SER A 819 21.83 -48.72 -20.75
C SER A 819 21.12 -50.06 -20.51
N GLY A 820 19.81 -50.07 -20.76
CA GLY A 820 19.01 -51.25 -21.07
C GLY A 820 17.95 -50.85 -22.11
N ASP A 821 17.90 -51.55 -23.23
CA ASP A 821 17.19 -51.12 -24.45
C ASP A 821 15.95 -51.96 -24.78
N GLU A 822 15.14 -51.40 -25.68
CA GLU A 822 14.10 -52.03 -26.52
C GLU A 822 13.01 -52.91 -25.87
N CYS A 823 11.75 -52.50 -26.06
CA CYS A 823 10.69 -53.41 -26.51
C CYS A 823 9.67 -52.65 -27.36
N SER A 824 9.37 -53.13 -28.56
CA SER A 824 8.60 -52.43 -29.59
C SER A 824 7.25 -53.09 -29.89
N ASN A 825 6.28 -52.30 -30.35
CA ASN A 825 5.08 -52.62 -31.17
C ASN A 825 4.03 -51.50 -30.96
N GLY A 826 3.44 -50.90 -32.00
CA GLY A 826 3.64 -51.09 -33.45
C GLY A 826 2.78 -50.11 -34.23
#